data_AF-D5EXR3-F1
#
_entry.id   AF-D5EXR3-F1
#
_cell.length_a   1.000
_cell.length_b   1.000
_cell.length_c   1.000
_cell.angle_alpha   90.00
_cell.angle_beta   90.00
_cell.angle_gamma   90.00
#
_symmetry.space_group_name_H-M   'P 1'
#
loop_
_entity.id
_entity.type
_entity.pdbx_description
1 polymer ?
#
loop_
_entity_poly.entity_id
_entity_poly.type
_entity_poly.pdbx_seq_one_letter_code
_entity_poly.pdbx_strand_id
1 'polypeptide(L)'
;MGQLCSSDYGTWGAEKRMYHPSVARAADGTWRLVFQVNDSSPLFAAAYSRNLVTWRPQDYPVMSTQQCLKPVVFANDNGTFDIYYQTKTGDKRWVSASGNFRQFSKDQKSLIDQAAWTRDTATIAGKLHEGNTFDITAQELSTITSHFQQLQTDARLSSERMHDDTKNPLLPHQPVTATLHVSNSEKTISDKLIGIFFEDISYAADGGLYAELIQNRDFEYNAKDRREWNATTAWHSASPIDISTQHPLSSNNPHYAVIVADTLWNEGWDGIAVEAGHKYNFSMYVLADGQKQNFTIQLIGTDGTILASSKLKTQGTDWQQYTCVLSTKKSCTKARLAIIPQKSVRVGLDMISLFPQETFMNRPNGLRRDLAQVIADLKPKFVRFPGGCMSHGQGLDNIYHWNHTVGPLQDRKPDFNIWGYHQTRGLGFFEYFQFCEDIGAEPLPVLAAGVPCQNSAANAQGIGGQQCGIPMDQMPAYIQELLDLIEWANGDPATSKWAKLRADAGHPAPFNLKYIGIGNEDIIGTVFEERYEMICKAIRQKYPEIKICGTVGPFHAPSADYVEGWDFTKRHPELQYMVDEHYYESTGWFMHHRNYYDGYDRTMPKVYLGEYAASTNVKRPNIETALAEALYLTDVERNGDVVEMTSYAPMLAKDKHHNWDPDMIYFSNTEVRPTHAYHVQRMFSVYGGDKYVSTDIQIAPELKHRVGVSLVRHSATGRRYLKLVNALPVELTIKANGLTIPADSKTEEFSGQPTDQTLEMKQGVAGPNVLTLPPYTFRVIEL
;
A
#
# COMPACT_ATOMS: atom_id res chain seq x y z
N MET A 1 32.96 -10.30 -3.90
CA MET A 1 32.34 -9.34 -2.95
C MET A 1 31.43 -8.43 -3.76
N GLY A 2 30.28 -8.05 -3.21
CA GLY A 2 29.20 -7.36 -3.94
C GLY A 2 29.18 -5.85 -3.70
N GLN A 3 28.02 -5.25 -3.92
CA GLN A 3 27.74 -3.84 -3.67
C GLN A 3 27.51 -3.59 -2.17
N LEU A 4 28.18 -2.57 -1.60
CA LEU A 4 28.03 -2.19 -0.18
C LEU A 4 26.97 -1.11 0.06
N CYS A 5 26.70 -0.27 -0.94
CA CYS A 5 25.71 0.80 -0.89
C CYS A 5 25.08 1.00 -2.27
N SER A 6 23.78 1.24 -2.33
CA SER A 6 22.99 1.55 -3.52
C SER A 6 22.41 2.96 -3.40
N SER A 7 22.04 3.59 -4.51
CA SER A 7 21.40 4.91 -4.48
C SER A 7 19.90 4.77 -4.20
N ASP A 8 19.38 5.57 -3.27
CA ASP A 8 17.94 5.67 -2.99
C ASP A 8 17.29 6.87 -3.73
N TYR A 9 18.02 7.55 -4.61
CA TYR A 9 17.55 8.73 -5.34
C TYR A 9 16.59 8.41 -6.49
N GLY A 10 15.56 9.25 -6.64
CA GLY A 10 14.71 9.28 -7.83
C GLY A 10 13.74 8.10 -7.97
N THR A 11 13.15 8.01 -9.16
CA THR A 11 12.18 6.96 -9.51
C THR A 11 12.82 5.58 -9.66
N TRP A 12 12.03 4.52 -9.52
CA TRP A 12 12.49 3.15 -9.77
C TRP A 12 13.13 3.00 -11.16
N GLY A 13 14.24 2.27 -11.22
CA GLY A 13 14.93 1.97 -12.48
C GLY A 13 16.17 2.85 -12.71
N ALA A 14 16.12 3.73 -13.70
CA ALA A 14 17.33 4.36 -14.24
C ALA A 14 17.96 5.42 -13.32
N GLU A 15 17.19 6.04 -12.43
CA GLU A 15 17.66 7.13 -11.56
C GLU A 15 18.29 6.65 -10.25
N LYS A 16 18.02 5.41 -9.82
CA LYS A 16 18.61 4.75 -8.63
C LYS A 16 20.07 4.34 -8.90
N ARG A 17 20.92 5.30 -9.27
CA ARG A 17 22.32 5.09 -9.66
C ARG A 17 23.26 6.00 -8.88
N MET A 18 24.50 5.52 -8.77
CA MET A 18 25.59 6.17 -8.07
C MET A 18 26.69 6.51 -9.07
N TYR A 19 26.96 7.81 -9.25
CA TYR A 19 28.02 8.29 -10.14
C TYR A 19 29.15 8.91 -9.32
N HIS A 20 30.39 8.63 -9.71
CA HIS A 20 31.57 9.24 -9.11
C HIS A 20 31.63 9.16 -7.57
N PRO A 21 31.38 8.00 -6.93
CA PRO A 21 31.36 7.90 -5.48
C PRO A 21 32.70 8.25 -4.83
N SER A 22 32.68 8.98 -3.73
CA SER A 22 33.87 9.34 -2.94
C SER A 22 33.61 8.99 -1.48
N VAL A 23 34.54 8.26 -0.88
CA VAL A 23 34.44 7.74 0.49
C VAL A 23 35.51 8.38 1.36
N ALA A 24 35.14 8.79 2.58
CA ALA A 24 36.07 9.26 3.60
C ALA A 24 35.87 8.48 4.90
N ARG A 25 36.98 8.16 5.55
CA ARG A 25 36.99 7.64 6.92
C ARG A 25 37.00 8.81 7.90
N ALA A 26 36.05 8.81 8.82
CA ALA A 26 35.95 9.79 9.87
C ALA A 26 36.89 9.45 11.04
N ALA A 27 37.27 10.46 11.82
CA ALA A 27 38.14 10.29 12.99
C ALA A 27 37.54 9.38 14.08
N ASP A 28 36.22 9.25 14.12
CA ASP A 28 35.47 8.34 15.02
C ASP A 28 35.47 6.88 14.55
N GLY A 29 36.15 6.58 13.44
CA GLY A 29 36.21 5.24 12.84
C GLY A 29 35.04 4.90 11.93
N THR A 30 34.07 5.79 11.76
CA THR A 30 32.91 5.60 10.87
C THR A 30 33.19 6.14 9.46
N TRP A 31 32.24 5.97 8.54
CA TRP A 31 32.44 6.19 7.11
C TRP A 31 31.44 7.20 6.54
N ARG A 32 31.89 8.01 5.58
CA ARG A 32 31.07 8.93 4.79
C ARG A 32 31.21 8.59 3.32
N LEU A 33 30.11 8.67 2.60
CA LEU A 33 30.07 8.51 1.15
C LEU A 33 29.34 9.70 0.56
N VAL A 34 29.89 10.30 -0.49
CA VAL A 34 29.17 11.23 -1.36
C VAL A 34 29.19 10.74 -2.79
N PHE A 35 28.14 10.99 -3.54
CA PHE A 35 28.10 10.65 -4.95
C PHE A 35 27.14 11.52 -5.75
N GLN A 36 27.42 11.64 -7.04
CA GLN A 36 26.57 12.33 -7.98
C GLN A 36 25.35 11.45 -8.32
N VAL A 37 24.16 12.03 -8.29
CA VAL A 37 22.90 11.31 -8.57
C VAL A 37 22.57 11.23 -10.06
N ASN A 38 22.83 12.32 -10.81
CA ASN A 38 22.67 12.43 -12.26
C ASN A 38 23.40 13.70 -12.76
N ASP A 39 23.27 14.05 -14.05
CA ASP A 39 23.95 15.20 -14.67
C ASP A 39 23.14 16.52 -14.63
N SER A 40 21.96 16.52 -14.01
CA SER A 40 21.01 17.65 -14.06
C SER A 40 20.69 18.24 -12.69
N SER A 41 20.54 17.41 -11.66
CA SER A 41 19.99 17.80 -10.36
C SER A 41 20.89 18.76 -9.58
N PRO A 42 20.30 19.63 -8.74
CA PRO A 42 21.02 20.62 -7.94
C PRO A 42 21.57 20.04 -6.64
N LEU A 43 21.80 18.73 -6.57
CA LEU A 43 22.13 18.02 -5.34
C LEU A 43 23.08 16.86 -5.63
N PHE A 44 23.76 16.41 -4.59
CA PHE A 44 24.50 15.15 -4.53
C PHE A 44 23.94 14.32 -3.38
N ALA A 45 24.19 13.01 -3.39
CA ALA A 45 23.83 12.14 -2.28
C ALA A 45 24.93 12.14 -1.21
N ALA A 46 24.54 12.10 0.04
CA ALA A 46 25.41 12.00 1.20
C ALA A 46 24.93 10.82 2.09
N ALA A 47 25.83 9.88 2.36
CA ALA A 47 25.52 8.69 3.14
C ALA A 47 26.53 8.49 4.28
N TYR A 48 26.02 7.93 5.38
CA TYR A 48 26.79 7.61 6.59
C TYR A 48 26.76 6.11 6.84
N SER A 49 27.89 5.52 7.25
CA SER A 49 27.92 4.13 7.72
C SER A 49 28.78 3.97 8.96
N ARG A 50 28.31 3.14 9.90
CA ARG A 50 29.07 2.78 11.11
C ARG A 50 30.15 1.71 10.83
N ASN A 51 29.96 0.90 9.79
CA ASN A 51 30.66 -0.39 9.63
C ASN A 51 30.83 -0.85 8.15
N LEU A 52 30.63 0.05 7.17
CA LEU A 52 30.67 -0.18 5.72
C LEU A 52 29.58 -1.10 5.12
N VAL A 53 28.87 -1.89 5.93
CA VAL A 53 27.83 -2.82 5.46
C VAL A 53 26.41 -2.38 5.81
N THR A 54 26.28 -1.44 6.75
CA THR A 54 25.01 -0.81 7.13
C THR A 54 25.13 0.68 6.89
N TRP A 55 24.51 1.15 5.82
CA TRP A 55 24.43 2.57 5.47
C TRP A 55 23.09 3.12 5.95
N ARG A 56 23.09 4.36 6.43
CA ARG A 56 21.86 5.10 6.69
C ARG A 56 21.18 5.50 5.39
N PRO A 57 19.87 5.81 5.43
CA PRO A 57 19.20 6.51 4.34
C PRO A 57 19.98 7.75 3.93
N GLN A 58 20.01 8.04 2.63
CA GLN A 58 20.83 9.12 2.10
C GLN A 58 20.17 10.48 2.33
N ASP A 59 21.00 11.46 2.66
CA ASP A 59 20.60 12.86 2.66
C ASP A 59 21.01 13.51 1.32
N TYR A 60 20.21 14.47 0.84
CA TYR A 60 20.40 15.11 -0.46
C TYR A 60 20.46 16.62 -0.32
N PRO A 61 21.59 17.17 0.14
CA PRO A 61 21.70 18.61 0.33
C PRO A 61 21.55 19.34 -1.02
N VAL A 62 20.63 20.31 -1.05
CA VAL A 62 20.32 21.11 -2.24
C VAL A 62 21.28 22.31 -2.33
N MET A 63 21.94 22.46 -3.47
CA MET A 63 22.94 23.48 -3.74
C MET A 63 22.35 24.70 -4.45
N SER A 64 23.07 25.83 -4.41
CA SER A 64 22.70 27.04 -5.16
C SER A 64 22.87 26.91 -6.68
N THR A 65 23.51 25.85 -7.16
CA THR A 65 23.74 25.58 -8.59
C THR A 65 23.13 24.25 -9.03
N GLN A 66 22.57 24.22 -10.23
CA GLN A 66 22.23 22.96 -10.91
C GLN A 66 23.50 22.14 -11.22
N GLN A 67 23.34 20.83 -11.41
CA GLN A 67 24.40 19.93 -11.89
C GLN A 67 25.57 19.79 -10.91
N CYS A 68 25.33 19.12 -9.78
CA CYS A 68 26.39 18.82 -8.79
C CYS A 68 27.21 17.60 -9.22
N LEU A 69 28.27 17.83 -10.00
CA LEU A 69 29.06 16.78 -10.63
C LEU A 69 30.25 16.36 -9.77
N LYS A 70 30.55 15.05 -9.79
CA LYS A 70 31.77 14.45 -9.23
C LYS A 70 32.07 14.91 -7.79
N PRO A 71 31.16 14.78 -6.82
CA PRO A 71 31.45 15.21 -5.45
C PRO A 71 32.62 14.40 -4.86
N VAL A 72 33.47 15.07 -4.09
CA VAL A 72 34.57 14.47 -3.33
C VAL A 72 34.52 14.95 -1.89
N VAL A 73 34.72 14.03 -0.94
CA VAL A 73 34.61 14.31 0.50
C VAL A 73 35.95 14.14 1.20
N PHE A 74 36.27 15.07 2.09
CA PHE A 74 37.45 15.05 2.95
C PHE A 74 37.02 15.16 4.41
N ALA A 75 37.61 14.36 5.28
CA ALA A 75 37.40 14.45 6.72
C ALA A 75 38.39 15.45 7.33
N ASN A 76 37.89 16.30 8.24
CA ASN A 76 38.69 17.29 8.95
C ASN A 76 39.02 16.81 10.38
N ASP A 77 40.12 17.30 10.95
CA ASP A 77 40.57 16.92 12.31
C ASP A 77 39.57 17.30 13.42
N ASN A 78 38.75 18.31 13.17
CA ASN A 78 37.69 18.76 14.09
C ASN A 78 36.41 17.91 14.01
N GLY A 79 36.41 16.84 13.21
CA GLY A 79 35.27 15.95 13.01
C GLY A 79 34.22 16.45 12.01
N THR A 80 34.42 17.60 11.36
CA THR A 80 33.58 18.04 10.23
C THR A 80 34.08 17.47 8.91
N PHE A 81 33.35 17.70 7.83
CA PHE A 81 33.73 17.25 6.49
C PHE A 81 33.66 18.39 5.49
N ASP A 82 34.58 18.38 4.55
CA ASP A 82 34.62 19.29 3.43
C ASP A 82 34.25 18.53 2.16
N ILE A 83 33.19 18.97 1.48
CA ILE A 83 32.70 18.35 0.25
C ILE A 83 32.90 19.33 -0.89
N TYR A 84 33.63 18.90 -1.92
CA TYR A 84 33.85 19.70 -3.13
C TYR A 84 33.15 19.06 -4.32
N TYR A 85 32.59 19.87 -5.21
CA TYR A 85 31.96 19.39 -6.45
C TYR A 85 32.23 20.35 -7.61
N GLN A 86 32.04 19.84 -8.82
CA GLN A 86 32.16 20.61 -10.06
C GLN A 86 30.78 20.94 -10.61
N THR A 87 30.66 22.10 -11.22
CA THR A 87 29.50 22.44 -12.06
C THR A 87 29.82 22.15 -13.53
N LYS A 88 28.80 22.11 -14.39
CA LYS A 88 29.00 21.92 -15.83
C LYS A 88 29.83 23.04 -16.49
N THR A 89 29.83 24.26 -15.93
CA THR A 89 30.64 25.38 -16.43
C THR A 89 32.12 25.27 -16.03
N GLY A 90 32.48 24.27 -15.23
CA GLY A 90 33.85 24.06 -14.72
C GLY A 90 34.13 24.78 -13.39
N ASP A 91 33.17 25.53 -12.84
CA ASP A 91 33.32 26.13 -11.51
C ASP A 91 33.39 25.03 -10.44
N LYS A 92 34.29 25.22 -9.48
CA LYS A 92 34.43 24.36 -8.31
C LYS A 92 33.74 25.00 -7.12
N ARG A 93 33.02 24.19 -6.36
CA ARG A 93 32.23 24.63 -5.21
C ARG A 93 32.50 23.76 -4.00
N TRP A 94 32.21 24.28 -2.83
CA TRP A 94 32.50 23.66 -1.54
C TRP A 94 31.35 23.82 -0.56
N VAL A 95 31.12 22.78 0.23
CA VAL A 95 30.14 22.67 1.31
C VAL A 95 30.81 22.06 2.53
N SER A 96 30.53 22.59 3.72
CA SER A 96 30.90 21.94 4.98
C SER A 96 29.74 21.09 5.50
N ALA A 97 30.04 19.88 5.97
CA ALA A 97 29.09 19.01 6.64
C ALA A 97 29.47 18.78 8.11
N SER A 98 28.45 18.73 8.96
CA SER A 98 28.55 18.39 10.39
C SER A 98 29.09 16.97 10.62
N GLY A 99 29.56 16.69 11.83
CA GLY A 99 30.15 15.38 12.18
C GLY A 99 29.20 14.19 12.07
N ASN A 100 27.91 14.40 12.36
CA ASN A 100 26.86 13.39 12.15
C ASN A 100 26.42 13.25 10.67
N PHE A 101 26.95 14.11 9.80
CA PHE A 101 26.72 14.14 8.36
C PHE A 101 25.28 14.40 7.93
N ARG A 102 24.48 15.08 8.76
CA ARG A 102 23.09 15.44 8.45
C ARG A 102 22.87 16.92 8.16
N GLN A 103 23.74 17.79 8.68
CA GLN A 103 23.68 19.24 8.45
C GLN A 103 24.77 19.67 7.48
N PHE A 104 24.38 20.45 6.47
CA PHE A 104 25.22 20.93 5.38
C PHE A 104 25.12 22.45 5.26
N SER A 105 26.26 23.12 5.05
CA SER A 105 26.27 24.57 4.80
C SER A 105 25.71 24.90 3.41
N LYS A 106 25.38 26.17 3.18
CA LYS A 106 25.26 26.67 1.79
C LYS A 106 26.60 26.52 1.08
N ASP A 107 26.54 26.23 -0.21
CA ASP A 107 27.71 26.06 -1.06
C ASP A 107 28.36 27.40 -1.43
N GLN A 108 29.68 27.40 -1.52
CA GLN A 108 30.50 28.56 -1.85
C GLN A 108 31.46 28.23 -3.00
N LYS A 109 31.97 29.25 -3.70
CA LYS A 109 33.02 29.04 -4.72
C LYS A 109 34.30 28.55 -4.05
N SER A 110 34.99 27.62 -4.69
CA SER A 110 36.26 27.06 -4.23
C SER A 110 37.37 27.25 -5.27
N LEU A 111 38.60 27.43 -4.78
CA LEU A 111 39.82 27.47 -5.59
C LEU A 111 40.64 26.17 -5.46
N ILE A 112 40.06 25.10 -4.91
CA ILE A 112 40.75 23.82 -4.71
C ILE A 112 41.36 23.31 -6.03
N ASP A 113 42.55 22.70 -5.93
CA ASP A 113 43.26 22.17 -7.08
C ASP A 113 42.47 21.03 -7.77
N GLN A 114 42.68 20.84 -9.08
CA GLN A 114 42.03 19.77 -9.84
C GLN A 114 42.43 18.37 -9.33
N ALA A 115 43.58 18.26 -8.68
CA ALA A 115 44.09 17.03 -8.07
C ALA A 115 43.11 16.42 -7.06
N ALA A 116 42.19 17.19 -6.47
CA ALA A 116 41.13 16.69 -5.58
C ALA A 116 40.20 15.65 -6.23
N TRP A 117 40.11 15.62 -7.57
CA TRP A 117 39.30 14.65 -8.32
C TRP A 117 40.12 13.51 -8.93
N THR A 118 41.39 13.37 -8.57
CA THR A 118 42.22 12.26 -9.03
C THR A 118 41.61 10.94 -8.55
N ARG A 119 41.47 9.99 -9.47
CA ARG A 119 40.94 8.66 -9.20
C ARG A 119 42.05 7.64 -9.30
N ASP A 120 41.97 6.62 -8.46
CA ASP A 120 42.81 5.45 -8.55
C ASP A 120 42.30 4.51 -9.64
N THR A 121 43.16 3.61 -10.09
CA THR A 121 42.77 2.54 -11.00
C THR A 121 43.16 1.18 -10.43
N ALA A 122 42.30 0.19 -10.63
CA ALA A 122 42.54 -1.19 -10.22
C ALA A 122 42.00 -2.17 -11.26
N THR A 123 42.74 -3.23 -11.54
CA THR A 123 42.27 -4.31 -12.43
C THR A 123 41.65 -5.42 -11.62
N ILE A 124 40.33 -5.61 -11.73
CA ILE A 124 39.56 -6.64 -11.02
C ILE A 124 39.03 -7.62 -12.06
N ALA A 125 39.37 -8.91 -11.90
CA ALA A 125 38.97 -9.97 -12.85
C ALA A 125 39.26 -9.63 -14.33
N GLY A 126 40.39 -8.96 -14.60
CA GLY A 126 40.81 -8.56 -15.95
C GLY A 126 40.12 -7.30 -16.50
N LYS A 127 39.24 -6.65 -15.74
CA LYS A 127 38.61 -5.37 -16.11
C LYS A 127 39.26 -4.22 -15.35
N LEU A 128 39.63 -3.16 -16.06
CA LEU A 128 40.09 -1.92 -15.43
C LEU A 128 38.90 -1.19 -14.80
N HIS A 129 39.02 -0.86 -13.53
CA HIS A 129 38.08 -0.04 -12.77
C HIS A 129 38.78 1.24 -12.33
N GLU A 130 38.04 2.35 -12.34
CA GLU A 130 38.46 3.66 -11.84
C GLU A 130 37.62 4.00 -10.60
N GLY A 131 38.25 4.51 -9.54
CA GLY A 131 37.57 4.75 -8.27
C GLY A 131 38.43 5.47 -7.22
N ASN A 132 38.12 5.25 -5.95
CA ASN A 132 38.96 5.68 -4.82
C ASN A 132 39.40 4.44 -4.03
N THR A 133 40.68 4.37 -3.71
CA THR A 133 41.26 3.35 -2.84
C THR A 133 41.30 3.89 -1.42
N PHE A 134 40.92 3.07 -0.45
CA PHE A 134 41.01 3.39 0.96
C PHE A 134 41.33 2.14 1.76
N ASP A 135 42.03 2.32 2.88
CA ASP A 135 42.42 1.22 3.76
C ASP A 135 41.29 0.85 4.72
N ILE A 136 41.08 -0.44 4.91
CA ILE A 136 40.17 -1.00 5.91
C ILE A 136 40.95 -1.84 6.91
N THR A 137 40.45 -1.91 8.14
CA THR A 137 41.00 -2.77 9.19
C THR A 137 40.65 -4.24 8.94
N ALA A 138 41.39 -5.15 9.60
CA ALA A 138 41.07 -6.58 9.56
C ALA A 138 39.65 -6.88 10.08
N GLN A 139 39.18 -6.11 11.07
CA GLN A 139 37.83 -6.25 11.62
C GLN A 139 36.75 -5.83 10.62
N GLU A 140 36.95 -4.74 9.89
CA GLU A 140 36.04 -4.29 8.83
C GLU A 140 36.02 -5.29 7.66
N LEU A 141 37.17 -5.82 7.26
CA LEU A 141 37.23 -6.88 6.23
C LEU A 141 36.45 -8.13 6.67
N SER A 142 36.59 -8.54 7.94
CA SER A 142 35.82 -9.66 8.50
C SER A 142 34.33 -9.38 8.49
N THR A 143 33.92 -8.14 8.85
CA THR A 143 32.52 -7.69 8.84
C THR A 143 31.93 -7.73 7.43
N ILE A 144 32.63 -7.18 6.44
CA ILE A 144 32.22 -7.18 5.02
C ILE A 144 32.09 -8.60 4.49
N THR A 145 33.08 -9.45 4.78
CA THR A 145 33.08 -10.84 4.30
C THR A 145 31.92 -11.62 4.90
N SER A 146 31.70 -11.49 6.22
CA SER A 146 30.60 -12.16 6.93
C SER A 146 29.24 -11.69 6.43
N HIS A 147 29.08 -10.39 6.18
CA HIS A 147 27.85 -9.82 5.61
C HIS A 147 27.52 -10.43 4.25
N PHE A 148 28.48 -10.49 3.31
CA PHE A 148 28.21 -11.10 1.99
C PHE A 148 28.01 -12.61 2.06
N GLN A 149 28.65 -13.31 2.99
CA GLN A 149 28.38 -14.74 3.24
C GLN A 149 26.96 -14.96 3.77
N GLN A 150 26.50 -14.09 4.66
CA GLN A 150 25.13 -14.12 5.16
C GLN A 150 24.12 -13.86 4.03
N LEU A 151 24.31 -12.79 3.24
CA LEU A 151 23.45 -12.50 2.09
C LEU A 151 23.39 -13.66 1.07
N GLN A 152 24.52 -14.33 0.82
CA GLN A 152 24.55 -15.51 -0.06
C GLN A 152 23.81 -16.70 0.55
N THR A 153 23.92 -16.89 1.87
CA THR A 153 23.20 -17.93 2.59
C THR A 153 21.70 -17.67 2.54
N ASP A 154 21.28 -16.45 2.83
CA ASP A 154 19.88 -16.02 2.80
C ASP A 154 19.31 -16.15 1.38
N ALA A 155 20.02 -15.66 0.36
CA ALA A 155 19.59 -15.80 -1.04
C ALA A 155 19.42 -17.26 -1.46
N ARG A 156 20.26 -18.18 -0.96
CA ARG A 156 20.15 -19.63 -1.23
C ARG A 156 18.93 -20.25 -0.52
N LEU A 157 18.63 -19.82 0.69
CA LEU A 157 17.44 -20.29 1.42
C LEU A 157 16.17 -19.72 0.80
N SER A 158 16.15 -18.42 0.50
CA SER A 158 15.03 -17.73 -0.14
C SER A 158 14.71 -18.25 -1.55
N SER A 159 15.70 -18.81 -2.26
CA SER A 159 15.48 -19.41 -3.57
C SER A 159 14.83 -20.80 -3.55
N GLU A 160 14.62 -21.39 -2.36
CA GLU A 160 13.94 -22.68 -2.21
C GLU A 160 12.48 -22.59 -2.67
N ARG A 161 12.02 -23.61 -3.41
CA ARG A 161 10.67 -23.68 -3.98
C ARG A 161 10.04 -25.04 -3.74
N MET A 162 8.78 -25.07 -3.31
CA MET A 162 8.01 -26.31 -3.16
C MET A 162 7.81 -27.02 -4.52
N HIS A 163 7.78 -26.24 -5.61
CA HIS A 163 7.78 -26.75 -6.98
C HIS A 163 8.91 -27.77 -7.26
N ASP A 164 10.08 -27.59 -6.66
CA ASP A 164 11.27 -28.40 -6.90
C ASP A 164 11.47 -29.54 -5.89
N ASP A 165 10.52 -29.76 -4.98
CA ASP A 165 10.65 -30.70 -3.87
C ASP A 165 10.92 -32.15 -4.34
N THR A 166 10.37 -32.55 -5.50
CA THR A 166 10.61 -33.88 -6.09
C THR A 166 12.08 -34.13 -6.45
N LYS A 167 12.89 -33.07 -6.60
CA LYS A 167 14.32 -33.12 -6.92
C LYS A 167 15.20 -32.90 -5.70
N ASN A 168 14.63 -32.53 -4.55
CA ASN A 168 15.39 -32.19 -3.36
C ASN A 168 15.69 -33.46 -2.54
N PRO A 169 16.94 -33.95 -2.51
CA PRO A 169 17.29 -35.19 -1.80
C PRO A 169 17.25 -35.04 -0.27
N LEU A 170 17.11 -33.81 0.25
CA LEU A 170 16.99 -33.54 1.69
C LEU A 170 15.54 -33.69 2.18
N LEU A 171 14.56 -33.77 1.27
CA LEU A 171 13.16 -33.94 1.63
C LEU A 171 12.76 -35.41 1.70
N PRO A 172 11.85 -35.78 2.61
CA PRO A 172 11.42 -37.16 2.77
C PRO A 172 10.62 -37.66 1.56
N HIS A 173 10.76 -38.96 1.26
CA HIS A 173 9.95 -39.67 0.25
C HIS A 173 8.94 -40.65 0.87
N GLN A 174 8.89 -40.72 2.20
CA GLN A 174 7.99 -41.57 2.98
C GLN A 174 7.25 -40.70 4.00
N PRO A 175 6.06 -41.12 4.47
CA PRO A 175 5.31 -40.39 5.50
C PRO A 175 6.18 -40.07 6.72
N VAL A 176 6.01 -38.86 7.25
CA VAL A 176 6.75 -38.37 8.43
C VAL A 176 5.84 -38.32 9.64
N THR A 177 6.38 -38.66 10.81
CA THR A 177 5.69 -38.48 12.09
C THR A 177 6.33 -37.33 12.87
N ALA A 178 5.49 -36.45 13.42
CA ALA A 178 5.87 -35.41 14.36
C ALA A 178 5.08 -35.53 15.67
N THR A 179 5.59 -34.94 16.74
CA THR A 179 4.90 -34.86 18.03
C THR A 179 4.64 -33.40 18.39
N LEU A 180 3.37 -33.03 18.54
CA LEU A 180 2.97 -31.71 19.00
C LEU A 180 2.82 -31.74 20.53
N HIS A 181 3.64 -30.98 21.24
CA HIS A 181 3.47 -30.74 22.67
C HIS A 181 2.74 -29.42 22.88
N VAL A 182 1.60 -29.48 23.56
CA VAL A 182 0.84 -28.31 24.00
C VAL A 182 1.03 -28.17 25.50
N SER A 183 1.49 -27.00 25.93
CA SER A 183 1.62 -26.68 27.35
C SER A 183 0.39 -25.95 27.87
N ASN A 184 0.29 -25.83 29.20
CA ASN A 184 -0.74 -25.01 29.85
C ASN A 184 -0.40 -23.51 29.88
N SER A 185 0.71 -23.10 29.26
CA SER A 185 1.14 -21.69 29.22
C SER A 185 0.41 -20.96 28.09
N GLU A 186 -0.15 -19.79 28.41
CA GLU A 186 -0.80 -18.90 27.46
C GLU A 186 -0.22 -17.48 27.56
N LYS A 187 -0.19 -16.75 26.45
CA LYS A 187 0.07 -15.31 26.42
C LYS A 187 -1.02 -14.54 25.69
N THR A 188 -1.26 -13.29 26.09
CA THR A 188 -2.14 -12.39 25.34
C THR A 188 -1.52 -12.05 24.00
N ILE A 189 -2.31 -12.13 22.95
CA ILE A 189 -1.97 -11.68 21.61
C ILE A 189 -3.05 -10.71 21.12
N SER A 190 -2.76 -9.99 20.05
CA SER A 190 -3.70 -9.05 19.44
C SER A 190 -4.97 -9.74 18.97
N ASP A 191 -6.11 -9.10 19.27
CA ASP A 191 -7.42 -9.46 18.72
C ASP A 191 -7.71 -8.71 17.39
N LYS A 192 -6.70 -8.01 16.85
CA LYS A 192 -6.73 -7.23 15.59
C LYS A 192 -5.80 -7.78 14.51
N LEU A 193 -5.28 -8.99 14.68
CA LEU A 193 -4.16 -9.49 13.86
C LEU A 193 -4.41 -9.46 12.34
N ILE A 194 -5.60 -9.82 11.87
CA ILE A 194 -5.90 -9.83 10.42
C ILE A 194 -6.84 -8.69 10.05
N GLY A 195 -6.38 -7.78 9.19
CA GLY A 195 -7.17 -6.74 8.55
C GLY A 195 -6.97 -6.74 7.04
N ILE A 196 -7.35 -5.63 6.39
CA ILE A 196 -7.12 -5.42 4.96
C ILE A 196 -6.40 -4.11 4.69
N PHE A 197 -5.59 -4.12 3.64
CA PHE A 197 -5.00 -2.94 3.02
C PHE A 197 -5.82 -2.55 1.79
N PHE A 198 -6.14 -1.26 1.68
CA PHE A 198 -6.81 -0.71 0.52
C PHE A 198 -6.06 0.51 0.01
N GLU A 199 -5.69 0.47 -1.26
CA GLU A 199 -5.36 1.64 -2.06
C GLU A 199 -5.99 1.55 -3.44
N ASP A 200 -6.19 2.70 -4.08
CA ASP A 200 -6.70 2.75 -5.44
C ASP A 200 -5.58 2.41 -6.44
N ILE A 201 -5.19 1.13 -6.50
CA ILE A 201 -4.28 0.54 -7.49
C ILE A 201 -5.08 -0.43 -8.37
N SER A 202 -4.73 -0.60 -9.64
CA SER A 202 -5.38 -1.59 -10.52
C SER A 202 -6.91 -1.44 -10.65
N TYR A 203 -7.41 -0.19 -10.60
CA TYR A 203 -8.84 0.17 -10.58
C TYR A 203 -9.59 -0.40 -9.36
N ALA A 204 -8.92 -0.47 -8.20
CA ALA A 204 -9.50 -1.00 -6.97
C ALA A 204 -10.65 -0.16 -6.42
N ALA A 205 -10.61 1.18 -6.54
CA ALA A 205 -11.71 2.06 -6.15
C ALA A 205 -12.59 2.41 -7.35
N ASP A 206 -12.16 3.34 -8.19
CA ASP A 206 -12.89 3.82 -9.36
C ASP A 206 -12.91 2.74 -10.45
N GLY A 207 -14.11 2.27 -10.81
CA GLY A 207 -14.30 1.10 -11.68
C GLY A 207 -14.18 -0.25 -10.98
N GLY A 208 -13.99 -0.26 -9.65
CA GLY A 208 -13.87 -1.43 -8.79
C GLY A 208 -14.84 -1.42 -7.62
N LEU A 209 -14.32 -1.23 -6.40
CA LEU A 209 -15.08 -1.26 -5.16
C LEU A 209 -16.11 -0.13 -5.07
N TYR A 210 -15.84 1.03 -5.65
CA TYR A 210 -16.82 2.12 -5.77
C TYR A 210 -17.86 1.76 -6.85
N ALA A 211 -19.16 1.82 -6.51
CA ALA A 211 -20.21 1.30 -7.39
C ALA A 211 -20.62 2.22 -8.57
N GLU A 212 -19.93 3.34 -8.78
CA GLU A 212 -20.19 4.24 -9.92
C GLU A 212 -19.91 3.53 -11.24
N LEU A 213 -20.91 3.51 -12.13
CA LEU A 213 -20.81 2.84 -13.42
C LEU A 213 -20.36 3.77 -14.56
N ILE A 214 -20.39 5.09 -14.35
CA ILE A 214 -20.00 6.10 -15.33
C ILE A 214 -18.53 6.49 -15.13
N GLN A 215 -17.72 6.27 -16.17
CA GLN A 215 -16.33 6.71 -16.19
C GLN A 215 -16.28 8.18 -16.64
N ASN A 216 -15.39 8.99 -16.02
CA ASN A 216 -15.23 10.42 -16.32
C ASN A 216 -16.55 11.20 -16.19
N ARG A 217 -17.27 10.99 -15.09
CA ARG A 217 -18.64 11.48 -14.89
C ARG A 217 -18.82 13.01 -14.86
N ASP A 218 -17.73 13.73 -14.64
CA ASP A 218 -17.62 15.18 -14.44
C ASP A 218 -16.67 15.83 -15.46
N PHE A 219 -16.22 15.09 -16.48
CA PHE A 219 -15.39 15.62 -17.58
C PHE A 219 -14.02 16.18 -17.15
N GLU A 220 -13.48 15.78 -15.99
CA GLU A 220 -12.22 16.29 -15.45
C GLU A 220 -10.95 15.55 -15.91
N TYR A 221 -11.11 14.46 -16.69
CA TYR A 221 -9.98 13.69 -17.20
C TYR A 221 -9.07 14.57 -18.08
N ASN A 222 -7.75 14.45 -17.90
CA ASN A 222 -6.80 15.24 -18.66
C ASN A 222 -5.46 14.54 -18.89
N ALA A 223 -4.58 15.20 -19.65
CA ALA A 223 -3.31 14.62 -20.08
C ALA A 223 -2.30 14.40 -18.94
N LYS A 224 -2.53 14.97 -17.74
CA LYS A 224 -1.74 14.65 -16.53
C LYS A 224 -2.09 13.27 -15.99
N ASP A 225 -3.35 12.84 -16.15
CA ASP A 225 -3.79 11.51 -15.72
C ASP A 225 -3.17 10.43 -16.59
N ARG A 226 -3.32 10.62 -17.89
CA ARG A 226 -2.79 9.76 -18.94
C ARG A 226 -2.67 10.58 -20.21
N ARG A 227 -1.58 10.42 -20.95
CA ARG A 227 -1.25 11.27 -22.11
C ARG A 227 -2.38 11.34 -23.15
N GLU A 228 -3.09 10.24 -23.35
CA GLU A 228 -4.19 10.11 -24.30
C GLU A 228 -5.55 10.58 -23.75
N TRP A 229 -5.64 10.89 -22.45
CA TRP A 229 -6.88 11.31 -21.79
C TRP A 229 -7.12 12.82 -21.91
N ASN A 230 -8.40 13.15 -21.99
CA ASN A 230 -8.97 14.50 -22.07
C ASN A 230 -10.41 14.48 -21.54
N ALA A 231 -11.04 15.65 -21.44
CA ALA A 231 -12.36 15.82 -20.86
C ALA A 231 -13.47 14.96 -21.50
N THR A 232 -13.29 14.51 -22.75
CA THR A 232 -14.26 13.65 -23.46
C THR A 232 -13.92 12.16 -23.40
N THR A 233 -12.90 11.75 -22.65
CA THR A 233 -12.54 10.34 -22.48
C THR A 233 -13.73 9.55 -21.94
N ALA A 234 -13.95 8.34 -22.47
CA ALA A 234 -15.13 7.49 -22.22
C ALA A 234 -16.48 8.04 -22.73
N TRP A 235 -16.51 9.25 -23.29
CA TRP A 235 -17.71 9.88 -23.86
C TRP A 235 -17.66 9.93 -25.38
N HIS A 236 -18.81 9.69 -26.01
CA HIS A 236 -18.98 9.75 -27.46
C HIS A 236 -20.26 10.49 -27.86
N SER A 237 -20.21 11.15 -29.00
CA SER A 237 -21.34 11.82 -29.64
C SER A 237 -21.14 11.83 -31.16
N ALA A 238 -22.20 12.09 -31.93
CA ALA A 238 -22.14 12.16 -33.39
C ALA A 238 -21.31 13.37 -33.85
N SER A 239 -21.43 14.49 -33.15
CA SER A 239 -20.57 15.68 -33.30
C SER A 239 -19.57 15.76 -32.14
N PRO A 240 -18.46 16.52 -32.29
CA PRO A 240 -17.56 16.81 -31.18
C PRO A 240 -18.32 17.36 -29.96
N ILE A 241 -17.96 16.87 -28.77
CA ILE A 241 -18.57 17.32 -27.51
C ILE A 241 -17.91 18.65 -27.12
N ASP A 242 -18.73 19.70 -26.95
CA ASP A 242 -18.29 21.00 -26.46
C ASP A 242 -18.12 20.91 -24.94
N ILE A 243 -16.94 21.25 -24.41
CA ILE A 243 -16.65 21.28 -22.99
C ILE A 243 -16.46 22.73 -22.56
N SER A 244 -17.22 23.17 -21.56
CA SER A 244 -17.20 24.54 -21.07
C SER A 244 -16.82 24.61 -19.59
N THR A 245 -16.31 25.78 -19.20
CA THR A 245 -15.96 26.14 -17.82
C THR A 245 -16.51 27.51 -17.41
N GLN A 246 -17.44 28.07 -18.20
CA GLN A 246 -17.91 29.45 -18.04
C GLN A 246 -18.85 29.63 -16.85
N HIS A 247 -19.76 28.66 -16.65
CA HIS A 247 -20.71 28.64 -15.54
C HIS A 247 -20.68 27.25 -14.89
N PRO A 248 -19.57 26.88 -14.24
CA PRO A 248 -19.37 25.52 -13.75
C PRO A 248 -20.33 25.20 -12.59
N LEU A 249 -20.65 23.91 -12.42
CA LEU A 249 -21.42 23.44 -11.27
C LEU A 249 -20.64 23.66 -9.96
N SER A 250 -19.33 23.45 -10.00
CA SER A 250 -18.42 23.67 -8.88
C SER A 250 -17.13 24.34 -9.38
N SER A 251 -16.54 25.20 -8.55
CA SER A 251 -15.22 25.76 -8.87
C SER A 251 -14.08 24.74 -8.78
N ASN A 252 -14.32 23.61 -8.08
CA ASN A 252 -13.34 22.54 -7.94
C ASN A 252 -13.27 21.65 -9.18
N ASN A 253 -14.43 21.46 -9.84
CA ASN A 253 -14.62 20.65 -11.05
C ASN A 253 -15.30 21.52 -12.10
N PRO A 254 -14.52 22.35 -12.82
CA PRO A 254 -15.10 23.37 -13.66
C PRO A 254 -15.66 22.85 -14.99
N HIS A 255 -15.31 21.64 -15.44
CA HIS A 255 -15.69 21.17 -16.76
C HIS A 255 -17.10 20.60 -16.79
N TYR A 256 -17.84 20.91 -17.85
CA TYR A 256 -19.13 20.29 -18.13
C TYR A 256 -19.38 20.19 -19.64
N ALA A 257 -20.15 19.20 -20.05
CA ALA A 257 -20.50 19.00 -21.46
C ALA A 257 -21.66 19.91 -21.87
N VAL A 258 -21.53 20.56 -23.02
CA VAL A 258 -22.61 21.32 -23.64
C VAL A 258 -23.14 20.57 -24.86
N ILE A 259 -24.44 20.31 -24.84
CA ILE A 259 -25.13 19.55 -25.88
C ILE A 259 -26.33 20.32 -26.43
N VAL A 260 -26.74 19.98 -27.66
CA VAL A 260 -27.90 20.61 -28.33
C VAL A 260 -28.94 19.57 -28.73
N ALA A 261 -28.59 18.66 -29.63
CA ALA A 261 -29.49 17.64 -30.15
C ALA A 261 -28.88 16.23 -30.17
N ASP A 262 -27.55 16.13 -30.23
CA ASP A 262 -26.87 14.85 -30.33
C ASP A 262 -26.96 14.04 -29.04
N THR A 263 -26.97 12.72 -29.22
CA THR A 263 -26.95 11.78 -28.08
C THR A 263 -25.53 11.72 -27.51
N LEU A 264 -25.45 11.86 -26.19
CA LEU A 264 -24.23 11.66 -25.44
C LEU A 264 -24.19 10.21 -24.93
N TRP A 265 -23.10 9.50 -25.21
CA TRP A 265 -22.89 8.10 -24.85
C TRP A 265 -21.73 7.96 -23.88
N ASN A 266 -21.86 7.09 -22.87
CA ASN A 266 -20.74 6.69 -22.00
C ASN A 266 -20.57 5.18 -22.02
N GLU A 267 -19.35 4.71 -22.22
CA GLU A 267 -19.04 3.28 -22.31
C GLU A 267 -18.87 2.62 -20.92
N GLY A 268 -18.81 3.40 -19.85
CA GLY A 268 -18.50 2.94 -18.50
C GLY A 268 -17.09 2.36 -18.39
N TRP A 269 -16.84 1.64 -17.30
CA TRP A 269 -15.54 1.04 -17.01
C TRP A 269 -15.32 -0.27 -17.80
N ASP A 270 -14.85 -0.17 -19.05
CA ASP A 270 -14.75 -1.28 -20.04
C ASP A 270 -16.10 -1.88 -20.47
N GLY A 271 -17.19 -1.17 -20.17
CA GLY A 271 -18.56 -1.64 -20.30
C GLY A 271 -19.36 -1.47 -19.01
N ILE A 272 -20.67 -1.36 -19.12
CA ILE A 272 -21.59 -1.37 -17.98
C ILE A 272 -22.25 -2.75 -17.88
N ALA A 273 -21.92 -3.50 -16.83
CA ALA A 273 -22.62 -4.75 -16.55
C ALA A 273 -23.97 -4.47 -15.90
N VAL A 274 -25.03 -5.08 -16.44
CA VAL A 274 -26.39 -4.99 -15.91
C VAL A 274 -27.08 -6.33 -15.85
N GLU A 275 -27.97 -6.50 -14.88
CA GLU A 275 -28.70 -7.74 -14.62
C GLU A 275 -30.18 -7.57 -14.89
N ALA A 276 -30.85 -8.59 -15.43
CA ALA A 276 -32.29 -8.55 -15.66
C ALA A 276 -33.07 -8.40 -14.34
N GLY A 277 -34.04 -7.49 -14.31
CA GLY A 277 -34.88 -7.23 -13.15
C GLY A 277 -34.30 -6.20 -12.16
N HIS A 278 -33.03 -5.85 -12.30
CA HIS A 278 -32.36 -4.90 -11.40
C HIS A 278 -32.69 -3.45 -11.77
N LYS A 279 -32.47 -2.56 -10.81
CA LYS A 279 -32.73 -1.13 -10.92
C LYS A 279 -31.47 -0.33 -10.71
N TYR A 280 -31.34 0.74 -11.46
CA TYR A 280 -30.19 1.64 -11.43
C TYR A 280 -30.68 3.08 -11.25
N ASN A 281 -30.10 3.77 -10.28
CA ASN A 281 -30.34 5.17 -10.01
C ASN A 281 -29.47 6.00 -10.95
N PHE A 282 -30.11 6.71 -11.87
CA PHE A 282 -29.45 7.68 -12.74
C PHE A 282 -29.65 9.09 -12.16
N SER A 283 -28.59 9.90 -12.18
CA SER A 283 -28.67 11.33 -11.94
C SER A 283 -27.78 12.13 -12.87
N MET A 284 -28.14 13.38 -13.12
CA MET A 284 -27.26 14.37 -13.74
C MET A 284 -27.65 15.78 -13.29
N TYR A 285 -26.69 16.71 -13.31
CA TYR A 285 -26.96 18.13 -13.20
C TYR A 285 -27.17 18.72 -14.58
N VAL A 286 -28.13 19.64 -14.71
CA VAL A 286 -28.44 20.33 -15.97
C VAL A 286 -28.47 21.84 -15.77
N LEU A 287 -27.69 22.55 -16.57
CA LEU A 287 -27.77 24.00 -16.75
C LEU A 287 -28.62 24.29 -17.98
N ALA A 288 -29.87 24.69 -17.76
CA ALA A 288 -30.84 24.86 -18.83
C ALA A 288 -31.07 26.33 -19.26
N ASP A 289 -30.57 27.32 -18.51
CA ASP A 289 -30.71 28.76 -18.80
C ASP A 289 -32.15 29.17 -19.26
N GLY A 290 -33.16 28.68 -18.53
CA GLY A 290 -34.58 28.93 -18.81
C GLY A 290 -35.19 28.09 -19.93
N GLN A 291 -34.40 27.29 -20.65
CA GLN A 291 -34.87 26.36 -21.67
C GLN A 291 -35.54 25.13 -21.06
N LYS A 292 -36.56 24.60 -21.73
CA LYS A 292 -37.20 23.33 -21.35
C LYS A 292 -36.68 22.20 -22.23
N GLN A 293 -35.83 21.35 -21.67
CA GLN A 293 -35.32 20.15 -22.34
C GLN A 293 -35.98 18.90 -21.76
N ASN A 294 -36.20 17.89 -22.61
CA ASN A 294 -36.53 16.55 -22.14
C ASN A 294 -35.44 15.60 -22.63
N PHE A 295 -35.12 14.60 -21.83
CA PHE A 295 -34.17 13.56 -22.17
C PHE A 295 -34.85 12.20 -22.16
N THR A 296 -34.41 11.32 -23.05
CA THR A 296 -34.60 9.88 -22.88
C THR A 296 -33.26 9.32 -22.42
N ILE A 297 -33.24 8.70 -21.26
CA ILE A 297 -32.06 8.04 -20.68
C ILE A 297 -32.20 6.55 -20.95
N GLN A 298 -31.17 5.91 -21.52
CA GLN A 298 -31.21 4.49 -21.87
C GLN A 298 -29.92 3.77 -21.50
N LEU A 299 -30.06 2.50 -21.16
CA LEU A 299 -28.98 1.52 -21.18
C LEU A 299 -29.15 0.66 -22.42
N ILE A 300 -28.11 0.57 -23.24
CA ILE A 300 -28.17 -0.09 -24.54
C ILE A 300 -27.05 -1.13 -24.62
N GLY A 301 -27.40 -2.34 -25.05
CA GLY A 301 -26.43 -3.42 -25.32
C GLY A 301 -25.59 -3.14 -26.57
N THR A 302 -24.48 -3.87 -26.73
CA THR A 302 -23.61 -3.77 -27.91
C THR A 302 -24.30 -4.07 -29.24
N ASP A 303 -25.38 -4.86 -29.21
CA ASP A 303 -26.23 -5.20 -30.36
C ASP A 303 -27.30 -4.14 -30.67
N GLY A 304 -27.35 -3.04 -29.91
CA GLY A 304 -28.36 -2.00 -30.03
C GLY A 304 -29.66 -2.29 -29.26
N THR A 305 -29.75 -3.40 -28.52
CA THR A 305 -30.92 -3.71 -27.70
C THR A 305 -31.06 -2.69 -26.57
N ILE A 306 -32.23 -2.04 -26.46
CA ILE A 306 -32.57 -1.18 -25.32
C ILE A 306 -32.87 -2.06 -24.10
N LEU A 307 -32.00 -2.02 -23.11
CA LEU A 307 -32.07 -2.82 -21.88
C LEU A 307 -32.97 -2.15 -20.83
N ALA A 308 -32.87 -0.82 -20.73
CA ALA A 308 -33.71 0.03 -19.89
C ALA A 308 -33.91 1.39 -20.56
N SER A 309 -35.03 2.05 -20.27
CA SER A 309 -35.29 3.41 -20.76
C SER A 309 -36.19 4.18 -19.79
N SER A 310 -35.88 5.45 -19.57
CA SER A 310 -36.70 6.38 -18.80
C SER A 310 -36.69 7.76 -19.45
N LYS A 311 -37.70 8.58 -19.13
CA LYS A 311 -37.81 9.97 -19.60
C LYS A 311 -37.56 10.92 -18.44
N LEU A 312 -36.73 11.94 -18.67
CA LEU A 312 -36.41 12.97 -17.70
C LEU A 312 -36.81 14.33 -18.26
N LYS A 313 -37.66 15.06 -17.54
CA LYS A 313 -38.08 16.42 -17.92
C LYS A 313 -37.28 17.41 -17.10
N THR A 314 -36.64 18.37 -17.74
CA THR A 314 -35.81 19.38 -17.06
C THR A 314 -36.35 20.78 -17.29
N GLN A 315 -36.26 21.61 -16.25
CA GLN A 315 -36.67 23.01 -16.25
C GLN A 315 -35.88 23.79 -15.20
N GLY A 316 -35.31 24.94 -15.55
CA GLY A 316 -34.58 25.73 -14.57
C GLY A 316 -33.77 26.82 -15.23
N THR A 317 -33.38 27.81 -14.45
CA THR A 317 -32.51 28.91 -14.90
C THR A 317 -31.05 28.67 -14.53
N ASP A 318 -30.78 27.81 -13.56
CA ASP A 318 -29.45 27.49 -13.03
C ASP A 318 -29.27 25.97 -12.91
N TRP A 319 -28.09 25.52 -12.48
CA TRP A 319 -27.80 24.12 -12.22
C TRP A 319 -28.83 23.48 -11.29
N GLN A 320 -29.41 22.38 -11.74
CA GLN A 320 -30.30 21.55 -10.93
C GLN A 320 -30.03 20.07 -11.19
N GLN A 321 -30.10 19.26 -10.13
CA GLN A 321 -29.99 17.82 -10.23
C GLN A 321 -31.33 17.21 -10.65
N TYR A 322 -31.28 16.25 -11.57
CA TYR A 322 -32.42 15.47 -12.01
C TYR A 322 -32.11 13.99 -11.90
N THR A 323 -33.11 13.21 -11.50
CA THR A 323 -32.95 11.78 -11.25
C THR A 323 -34.03 10.96 -11.93
N CYS A 324 -33.69 9.73 -12.31
CA CYS A 324 -34.67 8.72 -12.68
C CYS A 324 -34.14 7.31 -12.38
N VAL A 325 -35.03 6.32 -12.43
CA VAL A 325 -34.65 4.92 -12.26
C VAL A 325 -34.72 4.20 -13.60
N LEU A 326 -33.66 3.48 -13.94
CA LEU A 326 -33.60 2.57 -15.08
C LEU A 326 -33.84 1.15 -14.58
N SER A 327 -34.89 0.49 -15.07
CA SER A 327 -35.18 -0.92 -14.76
C SER A 327 -34.82 -1.79 -15.96
N THR A 328 -33.85 -2.67 -15.81
CA THR A 328 -33.30 -3.48 -16.89
C THR A 328 -34.14 -4.74 -17.13
N LYS A 329 -34.48 -5.00 -18.39
CA LYS A 329 -35.31 -6.15 -18.78
C LYS A 329 -34.51 -7.40 -19.13
N LYS A 330 -33.24 -7.23 -19.46
CA LYS A 330 -32.30 -8.29 -19.84
C LYS A 330 -30.93 -7.99 -19.24
N SER A 331 -30.19 -9.04 -18.93
CA SER A 331 -28.80 -8.92 -18.52
C SER A 331 -27.91 -8.59 -19.73
N CYS A 332 -26.87 -7.81 -19.51
CA CYS A 332 -25.83 -7.52 -20.50
C CYS A 332 -24.52 -7.27 -19.75
N THR A 333 -23.42 -7.87 -20.21
CA THR A 333 -22.11 -7.72 -19.57
C THR A 333 -21.36 -6.47 -20.01
N LYS A 334 -21.82 -5.84 -21.11
CA LYS A 334 -21.18 -4.69 -21.76
C LYS A 334 -22.21 -3.74 -22.36
N ALA A 335 -23.07 -3.17 -21.53
CA ALA A 335 -23.96 -2.10 -21.93
C ALA A 335 -23.22 -0.75 -21.97
N ARG A 336 -23.89 0.26 -22.54
CA ARG A 336 -23.47 1.66 -22.49
C ARG A 336 -24.66 2.56 -22.15
N LEU A 337 -24.38 3.70 -21.53
CA LEU A 337 -25.37 4.73 -21.23
C LEU A 337 -25.60 5.60 -22.47
N ALA A 338 -26.86 5.97 -22.73
CA ALA A 338 -27.24 6.95 -23.73
C ALA A 338 -28.13 8.04 -23.11
N ILE A 339 -27.74 9.30 -23.28
CA ILE A 339 -28.51 10.49 -22.89
C ILE A 339 -28.97 11.17 -24.16
N ILE A 340 -30.27 11.07 -24.45
CA ILE A 340 -30.84 11.45 -25.74
C ILE A 340 -31.72 12.70 -25.57
N PRO A 341 -31.26 13.89 -26.00
CA PRO A 341 -32.07 15.10 -26.03
C PRO A 341 -33.31 14.90 -26.92
N GLN A 342 -34.46 15.43 -26.50
CA GLN A 342 -35.72 15.32 -27.26
C GLN A 342 -36.06 16.62 -28.00
N LYS A 343 -35.27 17.67 -27.79
CA LYS A 343 -35.37 18.96 -28.49
C LYS A 343 -33.98 19.46 -28.79
N SER A 344 -33.85 20.30 -29.83
CA SER A 344 -32.60 20.95 -30.19
C SER A 344 -32.41 22.25 -29.40
N VAL A 345 -32.11 22.16 -28.11
CA VAL A 345 -31.84 23.31 -27.23
C VAL A 345 -30.51 23.13 -26.53
N ARG A 346 -29.71 24.20 -26.47
CA ARG A 346 -28.40 24.20 -25.81
C ARG A 346 -28.57 24.09 -24.30
N VAL A 347 -27.92 23.09 -23.69
CA VAL A 347 -27.92 22.86 -22.25
C VAL A 347 -26.57 22.32 -21.80
N GLY A 348 -26.13 22.66 -20.58
CA GLY A 348 -24.96 22.08 -19.94
C GLY A 348 -25.35 20.83 -19.14
N LEU A 349 -24.51 19.80 -19.15
CA LEU A 349 -24.65 18.56 -18.38
C LEU A 349 -23.38 18.31 -17.58
N ASP A 350 -23.53 17.96 -16.31
CA ASP A 350 -22.42 17.67 -15.41
C ASP A 350 -22.80 16.62 -14.35
N MET A 351 -21.81 16.04 -13.67
CA MET A 351 -21.95 15.09 -12.56
C MET A 351 -22.97 13.98 -12.89
N ILE A 352 -22.74 13.33 -14.03
CA ILE A 352 -23.62 12.28 -14.57
C ILE A 352 -23.28 10.96 -13.88
N SER A 353 -24.21 10.43 -13.10
CA SER A 353 -23.98 9.24 -12.29
C SER A 353 -24.97 8.14 -12.59
N LEU A 354 -24.52 6.89 -12.51
CA LEU A 354 -25.36 5.71 -12.58
C LEU A 354 -24.88 4.69 -11.54
N PHE A 355 -25.70 4.47 -10.52
CA PHE A 355 -25.44 3.47 -9.48
C PHE A 355 -26.47 2.33 -9.54
N PRO A 356 -26.07 1.07 -9.30
CA PRO A 356 -27.03 0.04 -8.90
C PRO A 356 -27.81 0.49 -7.65
N GLN A 357 -29.10 0.17 -7.55
CA GLN A 357 -29.84 0.38 -6.30
C GLN A 357 -29.34 -0.55 -5.18
N GLU A 358 -28.86 -1.72 -5.54
CA GLU A 358 -28.35 -2.74 -4.63
C GLU A 358 -26.84 -2.57 -4.41
N THR A 359 -26.44 -1.46 -3.79
CA THR A 359 -25.09 -1.30 -3.23
C THR A 359 -24.93 -2.13 -1.95
N PHE A 360 -23.69 -2.37 -1.53
CA PHE A 360 -23.43 -3.01 -0.24
C PHE A 360 -24.13 -2.25 0.89
N MET A 361 -24.88 -2.97 1.72
CA MET A 361 -25.72 -2.41 2.79
C MET A 361 -26.71 -1.31 2.34
N ASN A 362 -27.04 -1.27 1.04
CA ASN A 362 -27.89 -0.24 0.41
C ASN A 362 -27.42 1.20 0.68
N ARG A 363 -26.11 1.41 0.87
CA ARG A 363 -25.54 2.73 1.12
C ARG A 363 -25.63 3.61 -0.16
N PRO A 364 -26.17 4.84 -0.09
CA PRO A 364 -26.07 5.78 -1.21
C PRO A 364 -24.58 6.12 -1.43
N ASN A 365 -24.19 6.37 -2.69
CA ASN A 365 -22.77 6.56 -3.05
C ASN A 365 -21.87 5.39 -2.58
N GLY A 366 -22.47 4.19 -2.43
CA GLY A 366 -21.85 3.09 -1.72
C GLY A 366 -20.97 2.18 -2.58
N LEU A 367 -20.68 1.02 -2.02
CA LEU A 367 -19.74 0.07 -2.61
C LEU A 367 -20.44 -0.98 -3.47
N ARG A 368 -19.68 -1.50 -4.45
CA ARG A 368 -20.09 -2.60 -5.32
C ARG A 368 -20.31 -3.84 -4.46
N ARG A 369 -21.54 -4.39 -4.49
CA ARG A 369 -22.03 -5.37 -3.52
C ARG A 369 -21.18 -6.63 -3.43
N ASP A 370 -20.85 -7.26 -4.55
CA ASP A 370 -20.10 -8.52 -4.61
C ASP A 370 -18.66 -8.36 -4.09
N LEU A 371 -17.95 -7.29 -4.48
CA LEU A 371 -16.62 -6.97 -3.96
C LEU A 371 -16.64 -6.64 -2.47
N ALA A 372 -17.56 -5.79 -2.03
CA ALA A 372 -17.67 -5.45 -0.62
C ALA A 372 -18.07 -6.66 0.24
N GLN A 373 -18.94 -7.55 -0.27
CA GLN A 373 -19.32 -8.77 0.42
C GLN A 373 -18.13 -9.73 0.55
N VAL A 374 -17.34 -9.93 -0.51
CA VAL A 374 -16.19 -10.85 -0.43
C VAL A 374 -15.14 -10.34 0.56
N ILE A 375 -14.99 -9.01 0.68
CA ILE A 375 -14.15 -8.38 1.70
C ILE A 375 -14.76 -8.57 3.09
N ALA A 376 -16.06 -8.35 3.26
CA ALA A 376 -16.76 -8.55 4.54
C ALA A 376 -16.67 -10.01 5.03
N ASP A 377 -16.65 -10.98 4.11
CA ASP A 377 -16.51 -12.41 4.42
C ASP A 377 -15.13 -12.78 4.97
N LEU A 378 -14.09 -11.94 4.77
CA LEU A 378 -12.82 -12.05 5.48
C LEU A 378 -12.96 -11.75 6.97
N LYS A 379 -14.02 -11.04 7.38
CA LYS A 379 -14.23 -10.50 8.74
C LYS A 379 -13.02 -9.70 9.27
N PRO A 380 -12.47 -8.77 8.46
CA PRO A 380 -11.25 -8.06 8.82
C PRO A 380 -11.45 -7.25 10.10
N LYS A 381 -10.41 -7.16 10.92
CA LYS A 381 -10.47 -6.43 12.19
C LYS A 381 -10.23 -4.94 12.04
N PHE A 382 -9.60 -4.53 10.95
CA PHE A 382 -9.35 -3.15 10.60
C PHE A 382 -9.24 -3.00 9.07
N VAL A 383 -9.38 -1.77 8.59
CA VAL A 383 -9.15 -1.38 7.19
C VAL A 383 -8.13 -0.25 7.15
N ARG A 384 -6.98 -0.51 6.54
CA ARG A 384 -6.00 0.53 6.18
C ARG A 384 -6.37 1.17 4.85
N PHE A 385 -6.50 2.50 4.83
CA PHE A 385 -6.85 3.29 3.64
C PHE A 385 -6.34 4.74 3.79
N PRO A 386 -6.34 5.59 2.76
CA PRO A 386 -6.44 5.25 1.36
C PRO A 386 -5.17 4.57 0.83
N GLY A 387 -4.15 4.34 1.68
CA GLY A 387 -2.99 3.48 1.45
C GLY A 387 -2.24 3.73 0.15
N GLY A 388 -1.26 2.90 -0.20
CA GLY A 388 0.10 3.10 0.30
C GLY A 388 0.70 4.32 -0.40
N CYS A 389 1.31 4.12 -1.56
CA CYS A 389 1.90 5.19 -2.38
C CYS A 389 0.89 6.29 -2.75
N MET A 390 -0.39 5.95 -2.88
CA MET A 390 -1.45 6.91 -3.22
C MET A 390 -1.64 7.99 -2.12
N SER A 391 -1.45 7.65 -0.84
CA SER A 391 -1.50 8.63 0.27
C SER A 391 -0.39 9.68 0.19
N HIS A 392 0.79 9.28 -0.28
CA HIS A 392 1.98 10.12 -0.42
C HIS A 392 1.99 10.98 -1.68
N GLY A 393 1.34 10.52 -2.76
CA GLY A 393 1.24 11.25 -4.01
C GLY A 393 2.52 11.32 -4.85
N GLN A 394 2.36 11.77 -6.10
CA GLN A 394 3.42 12.05 -7.05
C GLN A 394 3.97 13.47 -6.83
N GLY A 395 4.81 13.62 -5.81
CA GLY A 395 5.29 14.93 -5.35
C GLY A 395 4.31 15.64 -4.40
N LEU A 396 4.77 16.75 -3.81
CA LEU A 396 4.05 17.45 -2.74
C LEU A 396 2.69 18.02 -3.18
N ASP A 397 2.55 18.42 -4.43
CA ASP A 397 1.30 18.98 -4.97
C ASP A 397 0.20 17.92 -5.17
N ASN A 398 0.54 16.63 -5.06
CA ASN A 398 -0.37 15.50 -5.25
C ASN A 398 -0.50 14.62 -3.98
N ILE A 399 -0.04 15.09 -2.81
CA ILE A 399 -0.30 14.38 -1.54
C ILE A 399 -1.80 14.23 -1.32
N TYR A 400 -2.22 13.14 -0.70
CA TYR A 400 -3.64 12.87 -0.52
C TYR A 400 -4.22 13.70 0.64
N HIS A 401 -5.14 14.60 0.32
CA HIS A 401 -5.85 15.43 1.28
C HIS A 401 -7.22 14.85 1.59
N TRP A 402 -7.44 14.42 2.84
CA TRP A 402 -8.68 13.74 3.24
C TRP A 402 -9.91 14.65 3.06
N ASN A 403 -9.75 15.95 3.33
CA ASN A 403 -10.83 16.94 3.28
C ASN A 403 -11.30 17.23 1.85
N HIS A 404 -10.53 16.84 0.83
CA HIS A 404 -10.94 16.91 -0.58
C HIS A 404 -11.90 15.78 -0.97
N THR A 405 -12.16 14.82 -0.07
CA THR A 405 -12.92 13.59 -0.34
C THR A 405 -14.26 13.52 0.38
N VAL A 406 -14.59 14.53 1.18
CA VAL A 406 -15.82 14.59 1.98
C VAL A 406 -16.69 15.75 1.53
N GLY A 407 -17.98 15.69 1.87
CA GLY A 407 -18.97 16.67 1.42
C GLY A 407 -19.63 16.28 0.08
N PRO A 408 -20.40 17.22 -0.51
CA PRO A 408 -21.11 16.99 -1.77
C PRO A 408 -20.18 16.55 -2.89
N LEU A 409 -20.60 15.58 -3.70
CA LEU A 409 -19.73 14.96 -4.72
C LEU A 409 -19.18 15.98 -5.72
N GLN A 410 -20.01 16.94 -6.16
CA GLN A 410 -19.59 17.97 -7.11
C GLN A 410 -18.49 18.89 -6.56
N ASP A 411 -18.33 18.96 -5.22
CA ASP A 411 -17.35 19.82 -4.56
C ASP A 411 -16.10 19.05 -4.09
N ARG A 412 -16.06 17.73 -4.27
CA ARG A 412 -14.84 16.94 -4.05
C ARG A 412 -13.82 17.29 -5.12
N LYS A 413 -12.52 17.25 -4.78
CA LYS A 413 -11.45 17.61 -5.72
C LYS A 413 -10.82 16.33 -6.28
N PRO A 414 -11.10 15.94 -7.53
CA PRO A 414 -10.44 14.84 -8.19
C PRO A 414 -8.97 15.18 -8.41
N ASP A 415 -8.18 14.15 -8.65
CA ASP A 415 -6.75 14.31 -8.83
C ASP A 415 -6.15 13.14 -9.60
N PHE A 416 -4.90 13.30 -10.01
CA PHE A 416 -4.09 12.24 -10.57
C PHE A 416 -3.85 11.13 -9.54
N ASN A 417 -4.01 9.88 -9.97
CA ASN A 417 -3.57 8.69 -9.26
C ASN A 417 -2.12 8.37 -9.64
N ILE A 418 -1.22 8.23 -8.68
CA ILE A 418 0.19 7.84 -8.90
C ILE A 418 0.33 6.54 -9.72
N TRP A 419 -0.68 5.67 -9.72
CA TRP A 419 -0.75 4.44 -10.52
C TRP A 419 -1.14 4.64 -12.00
N GLY A 420 -1.21 5.89 -12.48
CA GLY A 420 -1.34 6.22 -13.90
C GLY A 420 -2.79 6.30 -14.42
N TYR A 421 -3.71 6.79 -13.59
CA TYR A 421 -5.10 7.06 -13.96
C TYR A 421 -5.70 8.19 -13.09
N HIS A 422 -7.00 8.44 -13.21
CA HIS A 422 -7.71 9.55 -12.56
C HIS A 422 -8.48 9.06 -11.33
N GLN A 423 -8.50 9.85 -10.26
CA GLN A 423 -9.27 9.58 -9.05
C GLN A 423 -10.43 10.57 -8.95
N THR A 424 -11.66 10.06 -8.96
CA THR A 424 -12.86 10.89 -8.78
C THR A 424 -12.99 11.39 -7.33
N ARG A 425 -12.35 10.68 -6.39
CA ARG A 425 -12.55 10.81 -4.93
C ARG A 425 -14.02 10.65 -4.51
N GLY A 426 -14.81 9.94 -5.32
CA GLY A 426 -16.18 9.52 -4.99
C GLY A 426 -16.24 8.45 -3.91
N LEU A 427 -15.25 7.54 -3.86
CA LEU A 427 -14.92 6.73 -2.69
C LEU A 427 -13.94 7.51 -1.82
N GLY A 428 -14.49 8.26 -0.86
CA GLY A 428 -13.74 9.13 0.04
C GLY A 428 -13.75 8.65 1.49
N PHE A 429 -13.24 9.50 2.38
CA PHE A 429 -13.13 9.16 3.80
C PHE A 429 -14.48 8.83 4.43
N PHE A 430 -15.57 9.53 4.08
CA PHE A 430 -16.89 9.17 4.60
C PHE A 430 -17.28 7.73 4.25
N GLU A 431 -17.09 7.34 2.99
CA GLU A 431 -17.42 6.01 2.51
C GLU A 431 -16.52 4.91 3.10
N TYR A 432 -15.21 5.16 3.28
CA TYR A 432 -14.32 4.21 3.95
C TYR A 432 -14.69 3.99 5.42
N PHE A 433 -14.96 5.06 6.16
CA PHE A 433 -15.37 4.96 7.56
C PHE A 433 -16.74 4.28 7.70
N GLN A 434 -17.69 4.59 6.82
CA GLN A 434 -18.99 3.92 6.80
C GLN A 434 -18.85 2.41 6.49
N PHE A 435 -17.95 2.05 5.59
CA PHE A 435 -17.66 0.63 5.29
C PHE A 435 -17.04 -0.09 6.48
N CYS A 436 -16.14 0.55 7.22
CA CYS A 436 -15.58 0.00 8.46
C CYS A 436 -16.69 -0.32 9.48
N GLU A 437 -17.64 0.59 9.70
CA GLU A 437 -18.81 0.33 10.55
C GLU A 437 -19.66 -0.84 10.03
N ASP A 438 -19.92 -0.87 8.72
CA ASP A 438 -20.77 -1.88 8.09
C ASP A 438 -20.23 -3.31 8.24
N ILE A 439 -18.90 -3.48 8.29
CA ILE A 439 -18.25 -4.79 8.45
C ILE A 439 -17.70 -5.05 9.85
N GLY A 440 -17.85 -4.09 10.78
CA GLY A 440 -17.36 -4.19 12.15
C GLY A 440 -15.82 -4.15 12.27
N ALA A 441 -15.16 -3.38 11.41
CA ALA A 441 -13.72 -3.17 11.40
C ALA A 441 -13.35 -1.79 11.98
N GLU A 442 -12.14 -1.67 12.54
CA GLU A 442 -11.58 -0.37 12.94
C GLU A 442 -11.02 0.38 11.72
N PRO A 443 -11.28 1.69 11.55
CA PRO A 443 -10.63 2.47 10.50
C PRO A 443 -9.17 2.79 10.87
N LEU A 444 -8.25 2.60 9.91
CA LEU A 444 -6.86 3.03 9.96
C LEU A 444 -6.56 3.95 8.75
N PRO A 445 -6.95 5.23 8.80
CA PRO A 445 -6.56 6.20 7.79
C PRO A 445 -5.05 6.48 7.82
N VAL A 446 -4.37 6.44 6.68
CA VAL A 446 -2.93 6.68 6.51
C VAL A 446 -2.71 7.96 5.69
N LEU A 447 -1.96 8.90 6.28
CA LEU A 447 -1.70 10.23 5.74
C LEU A 447 -0.18 10.42 5.58
N ALA A 448 0.26 11.24 4.63
CA ALA A 448 1.68 11.47 4.40
C ALA A 448 2.38 12.07 5.64
N ALA A 449 3.64 11.72 5.86
CA ALA A 449 4.47 12.30 6.93
C ALA A 449 5.02 13.70 6.57
N GLY A 450 4.33 14.43 5.70
CA GLY A 450 4.79 15.71 5.15
C GLY A 450 5.89 15.59 4.09
N VAL A 451 6.07 14.41 3.51
CA VAL A 451 7.00 14.11 2.41
C VAL A 451 6.27 13.32 1.32
N PRO A 452 6.69 13.39 0.04
CA PRO A 452 6.02 12.69 -1.05
C PRO A 452 6.50 11.24 -1.17
N CYS A 453 5.96 10.48 -2.11
CA CYS A 453 6.32 9.07 -2.27
C CYS A 453 7.81 8.93 -2.60
N GLN A 454 8.48 7.90 -2.05
CA GLN A 454 9.87 7.54 -2.41
C GLN A 454 10.07 7.29 -3.91
N ASN A 455 9.00 6.97 -4.63
CA ASN A 455 9.00 6.77 -6.08
C ASN A 455 8.53 8.00 -6.88
N SER A 456 8.48 9.18 -6.25
CA SER A 456 8.04 10.40 -6.92
C SER A 456 8.98 10.81 -8.07
N ALA A 457 8.41 11.27 -9.20
CA ALA A 457 9.19 11.91 -10.24
C ALA A 457 9.85 13.20 -9.77
N ALA A 458 10.86 13.65 -10.52
CA ALA A 458 11.51 14.92 -10.25
C ALA A 458 10.52 16.09 -10.30
N ASN A 459 10.56 16.95 -9.28
CA ASN A 459 9.82 18.21 -9.28
C ASN A 459 10.41 19.22 -10.28
N ALA A 460 9.81 20.41 -10.38
CA ALA A 460 10.25 21.46 -11.29
C ALA A 460 11.71 21.93 -11.07
N GLN A 461 12.29 21.67 -9.89
CA GLN A 461 13.68 21.99 -9.55
C GLN A 461 14.65 20.86 -9.87
N GLY A 462 14.15 19.72 -10.38
CA GLY A 462 14.96 18.55 -10.72
C GLY A 462 15.26 17.64 -9.53
N ILE A 463 14.47 17.71 -8.46
CA ILE A 463 14.61 16.89 -7.24
C ILE A 463 13.59 15.75 -7.31
N GLY A 464 14.06 14.51 -7.46
CA GLY A 464 13.21 13.31 -7.55
C GLY A 464 13.22 12.44 -6.30
N GLY A 465 12.23 11.57 -6.16
CA GLY A 465 11.99 10.74 -4.98
C GLY A 465 11.52 11.54 -3.76
N GLN A 466 11.65 10.95 -2.57
CA GLN A 466 11.27 11.56 -1.29
C GLN A 466 12.34 12.51 -0.73
N GLN A 467 12.93 13.33 -1.60
CA GLN A 467 14.06 14.19 -1.22
C GLN A 467 13.64 15.63 -0.90
N CYS A 468 12.33 15.86 -0.85
CA CYS A 468 11.72 17.11 -0.42
C CYS A 468 10.61 16.84 0.60
N GLY A 469 10.15 17.88 1.24
CA GLY A 469 9.02 17.81 2.17
C GLY A 469 8.27 19.14 2.19
N ILE A 470 7.05 19.13 2.72
CA ILE A 470 6.22 20.32 2.90
C ILE A 470 7.07 21.42 3.54
N PRO A 471 7.12 22.65 2.97
CA PRO A 471 7.90 23.75 3.54
C PRO A 471 7.59 23.96 5.04
N MET A 472 8.61 24.28 5.83
CA MET A 472 8.47 24.37 7.29
C MET A 472 7.44 25.42 7.75
N ASP A 473 7.27 26.50 6.98
CA ASP A 473 6.25 27.52 7.20
C ASP A 473 4.81 27.06 6.87
N GLN A 474 4.67 25.98 6.08
CA GLN A 474 3.40 25.36 5.73
C GLN A 474 3.06 24.15 6.62
N MET A 475 4.04 23.56 7.30
CA MET A 475 3.84 22.45 8.24
C MET A 475 2.73 22.69 9.27
N PRO A 476 2.58 23.88 9.90
CA PRO A 476 1.48 24.13 10.83
C PRO A 476 0.09 23.94 10.21
N ALA A 477 -0.10 24.33 8.95
CA ALA A 477 -1.36 24.16 8.24
C ALA A 477 -1.64 22.68 7.94
N TYR A 478 -0.62 21.94 7.52
CA TYR A 478 -0.76 20.50 7.27
C TYR A 478 -1.03 19.72 8.57
N ILE A 479 -0.33 20.05 9.66
CA ILE A 479 -0.61 19.47 10.98
C ILE A 479 -2.06 19.75 11.40
N GLN A 480 -2.55 20.97 11.18
CA GLN A 480 -3.93 21.30 11.47
C GLN A 480 -4.92 20.46 10.64
N GLU A 481 -4.62 20.18 9.37
CA GLU A 481 -5.43 19.28 8.54
C GLU A 481 -5.55 17.88 9.13
N LEU A 482 -4.47 17.32 9.68
CA LEU A 482 -4.47 16.01 10.35
C LEU A 482 -5.28 16.03 11.66
N LEU A 483 -5.17 17.10 12.44
CA LEU A 483 -5.99 17.29 13.65
C LEU A 483 -7.47 17.47 13.30
N ASP A 484 -7.75 18.12 12.17
CA ASP A 484 -9.09 18.33 11.65
C ASP A 484 -9.75 17.03 11.20
N LEU A 485 -8.98 16.05 10.70
CA LEU A 485 -9.48 14.68 10.43
C LEU A 485 -9.97 14.00 11.73
N ILE A 486 -9.18 14.09 12.80
CA ILE A 486 -9.55 13.52 14.11
C ILE A 486 -10.83 14.20 14.61
N GLU A 487 -10.92 15.52 14.46
CA GLU A 487 -12.11 16.29 14.86
C GLU A 487 -13.34 16.01 13.98
N TRP A 488 -13.13 15.76 12.68
CA TRP A 488 -14.17 15.30 11.77
C TRP A 488 -14.69 13.91 12.14
N ALA A 489 -13.82 13.00 12.56
CA ALA A 489 -14.21 11.62 12.90
C ALA A 489 -14.84 11.50 14.30
N ASN A 490 -14.31 12.23 15.29
CA ASN A 490 -14.64 12.01 16.72
C ASN A 490 -15.33 13.21 17.39
N GLY A 491 -15.22 14.42 16.82
CA GLY A 491 -15.70 15.63 17.47
C GLY A 491 -17.24 15.70 17.60
N ASP A 492 -17.67 16.65 18.43
CA ASP A 492 -19.09 17.00 18.63
C ASP A 492 -19.57 17.97 17.53
N PRO A 493 -20.60 17.61 16.74
CA PRO A 493 -21.18 18.47 15.72
C PRO A 493 -21.70 19.82 16.23
N ALA A 494 -22.00 19.96 17.52
CA ALA A 494 -22.45 21.21 18.10
C ALA A 494 -21.34 22.26 18.24
N THR A 495 -20.07 21.83 18.29
CA THR A 495 -18.93 22.72 18.58
C THR A 495 -17.83 22.68 17.51
N SER A 496 -17.74 21.61 16.72
CA SER A 496 -16.76 21.45 15.65
C SER A 496 -17.41 21.57 14.27
N LYS A 497 -16.92 22.50 13.45
CA LYS A 497 -17.34 22.63 12.03
C LYS A 497 -17.08 21.34 11.24
N TRP A 498 -16.05 20.59 11.62
CA TRP A 498 -15.67 19.35 10.96
C TRP A 498 -16.60 18.21 11.34
N ALA A 499 -16.91 18.05 12.62
CA ALA A 499 -17.94 17.10 13.05
C ALA A 499 -19.32 17.46 12.50
N LYS A 500 -19.62 18.76 12.34
CA LYS A 500 -20.83 19.22 11.67
C LYS A 500 -20.87 18.78 10.21
N LEU A 501 -19.76 18.83 9.47
CA LEU A 501 -19.69 18.33 8.10
C LEU A 501 -20.02 16.82 8.02
N ARG A 502 -19.53 16.01 8.97
CA ARG A 502 -19.90 14.59 9.12
C ARG A 502 -21.40 14.42 9.41
N ALA A 503 -21.93 15.21 10.33
CA ALA A 503 -23.36 15.18 10.71
C ALA A 503 -24.29 15.58 9.56
N ASP A 504 -23.94 16.64 8.82
CA ASP A 504 -24.70 17.13 7.67
C ASP A 504 -24.68 16.13 6.50
N ALA A 505 -23.64 15.30 6.40
CA ALA A 505 -23.56 14.16 5.49
C ALA A 505 -24.42 12.95 5.93
N GLY A 506 -25.12 13.05 7.06
CA GLY A 506 -26.05 12.04 7.56
C GLY A 506 -25.51 11.17 8.69
N HIS A 507 -24.32 11.46 9.23
CA HIS A 507 -23.71 10.68 10.31
C HIS A 507 -23.33 11.56 11.52
N PRO A 508 -24.30 11.89 12.40
CA PRO A 508 -24.04 12.77 13.54
C PRO A 508 -23.21 12.12 14.64
N ALA A 509 -23.27 10.79 14.80
CA ALA A 509 -22.48 10.06 15.78
C ALA A 509 -20.98 10.09 15.41
N PRO A 510 -20.04 10.01 16.38
CA PRO A 510 -18.64 9.86 16.05
C PRO A 510 -18.36 8.48 15.45
N PHE A 511 -17.42 8.41 14.51
CA PHE A 511 -16.93 7.14 13.96
C PHE A 511 -16.02 6.38 14.94
N ASN A 512 -15.62 7.01 16.05
CA ASN A 512 -14.74 6.44 17.07
C ASN A 512 -13.37 6.01 16.51
N LEU A 513 -12.72 6.90 15.77
CA LEU A 513 -11.37 6.74 15.26
C LEU A 513 -10.39 6.52 16.42
N LYS A 514 -9.65 5.39 16.39
CA LYS A 514 -8.63 5.03 17.39
C LYS A 514 -7.21 5.05 16.84
N TYR A 515 -7.05 4.79 15.55
CA TYR A 515 -5.75 4.61 14.92
C TYR A 515 -5.57 5.62 13.79
N ILE A 516 -4.35 6.13 13.62
CA ILE A 516 -3.98 6.95 12.45
C ILE A 516 -2.58 6.54 11.99
N GLY A 517 -2.43 6.28 10.70
CA GLY A 517 -1.13 6.06 10.07
C GLY A 517 -0.51 7.37 9.64
N ILE A 518 0.76 7.59 9.98
CA ILE A 518 1.53 8.74 9.56
C ILE A 518 2.76 8.23 8.82
N GLY A 519 2.80 8.47 7.52
CA GLY A 519 3.82 7.90 6.63
C GLY A 519 3.44 6.52 6.07
N ASN A 520 4.23 6.07 5.10
CA ASN A 520 4.10 4.83 4.35
C ASN A 520 5.41 4.54 3.60
N GLU A 521 6.14 3.46 3.83
CA GLU A 521 7.35 3.16 3.00
C GLU A 521 8.35 4.33 2.86
N ASP A 522 8.44 5.18 3.88
CA ASP A 522 9.20 6.42 3.80
C ASP A 522 10.72 6.16 3.80
N ILE A 523 11.45 6.95 3.01
CA ILE A 523 12.90 7.09 3.22
C ILE A 523 13.11 7.78 4.58
N ILE A 524 13.77 7.10 5.53
CA ILE A 524 13.94 7.58 6.91
C ILE A 524 15.14 8.55 7.01
N GLY A 525 15.08 9.59 6.19
CA GLY A 525 16.07 10.67 6.14
C GLY A 525 15.74 11.85 7.06
N THR A 526 16.64 12.83 7.13
CA THR A 526 16.48 14.01 8.00
C THR A 526 15.21 14.81 7.69
N VAL A 527 14.86 14.93 6.40
CA VAL A 527 13.66 15.63 5.92
C VAL A 527 12.37 15.00 6.45
N PHE A 528 12.33 13.66 6.50
CA PHE A 528 11.21 12.89 7.04
C PHE A 528 11.14 13.02 8.56
N GLU A 529 12.23 12.72 9.27
CA GLU A 529 12.23 12.67 10.74
C GLU A 529 11.76 14.00 11.36
N GLU A 530 12.21 15.15 10.83
CA GLU A 530 11.81 16.48 11.32
C GLU A 530 10.29 16.70 11.24
N ARG A 531 9.66 16.33 10.12
CA ARG A 531 8.22 16.52 9.90
C ARG A 531 7.39 15.50 10.64
N TYR A 532 7.83 14.24 10.60
CA TYR A 532 7.21 13.15 11.31
C TYR A 532 7.11 13.44 12.81
N GLU A 533 8.21 13.93 13.41
CA GLU A 533 8.26 14.29 14.81
C GLU A 533 7.30 15.46 15.13
N MET A 534 7.23 16.50 14.29
CA MET A 534 6.28 17.61 14.47
C MET A 534 4.83 17.13 14.45
N ILE A 535 4.46 16.29 13.48
CA ILE A 535 3.12 15.74 13.35
C ILE A 535 2.76 14.89 14.57
N CYS A 536 3.62 13.94 14.94
CA CYS A 536 3.36 13.03 16.06
C CYS A 536 3.22 13.79 17.38
N LYS A 537 4.10 14.76 17.65
CA LYS A 537 4.02 15.59 18.86
C LYS A 537 2.70 16.37 18.93
N ALA A 538 2.26 16.96 17.81
CA ALA A 538 1.00 17.71 17.77
C ALA A 538 -0.23 16.82 18.04
N ILE A 539 -0.27 15.62 17.44
CA ILE A 539 -1.35 14.65 17.69
C ILE A 539 -1.31 14.20 19.15
N ARG A 540 -0.15 13.81 19.70
CA ARG A 540 -0.01 13.41 21.10
C ARG A 540 -0.43 14.48 22.08
N GLN A 541 -0.14 15.75 21.77
CA GLN A 541 -0.50 16.87 22.63
C GLN A 541 -2.02 17.09 22.66
N LYS A 542 -2.72 16.95 21.52
CA LYS A 542 -4.14 17.25 21.42
C LYS A 542 -5.07 16.05 21.65
N TYR A 543 -4.64 14.86 21.21
CA TYR A 543 -5.38 13.60 21.25
C TYR A 543 -4.49 12.44 21.73
N PRO A 544 -4.06 12.46 23.01
CA PRO A 544 -3.15 11.43 23.54
C PRO A 544 -3.69 9.99 23.44
N GLU A 545 -5.01 9.82 23.33
CA GLU A 545 -5.71 8.54 23.16
C GLU A 545 -5.56 7.93 21.77
N ILE A 546 -5.24 8.72 20.74
CA ILE A 546 -5.05 8.23 19.38
C ILE A 546 -3.77 7.41 19.29
N LYS A 547 -3.89 6.21 18.74
CA LYS A 547 -2.78 5.29 18.48
C LYS A 547 -2.16 5.61 17.12
N ILE A 548 -1.04 6.32 17.14
CA ILE A 548 -0.26 6.61 15.94
C ILE A 548 0.47 5.35 15.48
N CYS A 549 0.29 4.99 14.21
CA CYS A 549 1.07 4.01 13.48
C CYS A 549 2.10 4.72 12.61
N GLY A 550 3.38 4.58 12.95
CA GLY A 550 4.48 5.09 12.13
C GLY A 550 4.89 4.12 11.02
N THR A 551 6.03 4.36 10.39
CA THR A 551 6.65 3.45 9.42
C THR A 551 8.14 3.32 9.74
N VAL A 552 8.72 2.14 9.45
CA VAL A 552 10.19 1.95 9.42
C VAL A 552 10.73 1.85 8.00
N GLY A 553 9.99 2.37 7.03
CA GLY A 553 10.44 2.47 5.64
C GLY A 553 10.04 1.30 4.75
N PRO A 554 10.54 1.29 3.50
CA PRO A 554 9.98 0.50 2.40
C PRO A 554 10.32 -0.99 2.39
N PHE A 555 11.34 -1.41 3.12
CA PHE A 555 11.88 -2.77 3.01
C PHE A 555 12.21 -3.34 4.38
N HIS A 556 12.05 -4.65 4.54
CA HIS A 556 12.44 -5.37 5.76
C HIS A 556 13.95 -5.36 6.03
N ALA A 557 14.32 -5.78 7.25
CA ALA A 557 15.71 -5.97 7.63
C ALA A 557 16.44 -6.98 6.72
N PRO A 558 17.70 -6.74 6.32
CA PRO A 558 18.49 -5.53 6.58
C PRO A 558 18.32 -4.50 5.44
N SER A 559 17.62 -3.39 5.70
CA SER A 559 17.60 -2.21 4.83
C SER A 559 18.03 -0.96 5.60
N ALA A 560 18.51 0.05 4.88
CA ALA A 560 18.97 1.31 5.48
C ALA A 560 17.84 1.99 6.28
N ASP A 561 16.68 2.12 5.65
CA ASP A 561 15.48 2.72 6.21
C ASP A 561 14.94 1.93 7.39
N TYR A 562 14.89 0.61 7.30
CA TYR A 562 14.46 -0.24 8.40
C TYR A 562 15.31 -0.06 9.65
N VAL A 563 16.64 -0.07 9.48
CA VAL A 563 17.56 0.09 10.60
C VAL A 563 17.43 1.49 11.20
N GLU A 564 17.38 2.54 10.38
CA GLU A 564 17.27 3.91 10.87
C GLU A 564 15.88 4.19 11.47
N GLY A 565 14.81 3.64 10.91
CA GLY A 565 13.44 3.71 11.41
C GLY A 565 13.28 3.05 12.78
N TRP A 566 13.85 1.87 12.99
CA TRP A 566 13.91 1.26 14.31
C TRP A 566 14.83 2.01 15.27
N ASP A 567 15.96 2.56 14.81
CA ASP A 567 16.81 3.43 15.62
C ASP A 567 16.06 4.72 16.05
N PHE A 568 15.26 5.32 15.16
CA PHE A 568 14.38 6.45 15.46
C PHE A 568 13.31 6.07 16.48
N THR A 569 12.63 4.95 16.26
CA THR A 569 11.61 4.40 17.16
C THR A 569 12.15 4.18 18.57
N LYS A 570 13.37 3.65 18.71
CA LYS A 570 14.01 3.45 20.02
C LYS A 570 14.41 4.75 20.70
N ARG A 571 14.74 5.79 19.94
CA ARG A 571 15.02 7.14 20.47
C ARG A 571 13.76 7.86 20.94
N HIS A 572 12.63 7.56 20.31
CA HIS A 572 11.36 8.25 20.51
C HIS A 572 10.16 7.28 20.68
N PRO A 573 10.22 6.31 21.61
CA PRO A 573 9.18 5.28 21.74
C PRO A 573 7.82 5.87 22.14
N GLU A 574 7.78 7.08 22.70
CA GLU A 574 6.56 7.78 23.10
C GLU A 574 5.75 8.34 21.92
N LEU A 575 6.36 8.54 20.75
CA LEU A 575 5.69 9.18 19.63
C LEU A 575 4.62 8.28 19.00
N GLN A 576 4.83 6.97 19.00
CA GLN A 576 4.00 6.03 18.25
C GLN A 576 3.61 4.80 19.08
N TYR A 577 2.41 4.29 18.82
CA TYR A 577 1.91 3.07 19.44
C TYR A 577 2.49 1.82 18.76
N MET A 578 2.62 1.89 17.44
CA MET A 578 3.17 0.84 16.61
C MET A 578 3.90 1.42 15.39
N VAL A 579 4.68 0.59 14.71
CA VAL A 579 5.35 0.91 13.44
C VAL A 579 4.97 -0.08 12.36
N ASP A 580 4.87 0.43 11.14
CA ASP A 580 4.57 -0.33 9.93
C ASP A 580 5.82 -0.90 9.28
N GLU A 581 5.82 -2.20 9.02
CA GLU A 581 6.85 -2.97 8.31
C GLU A 581 6.28 -3.60 7.04
N HIS A 582 7.03 -3.54 5.94
CA HIS A 582 6.60 -4.06 4.64
C HIS A 582 7.60 -5.06 4.06
N TYR A 583 7.10 -6.13 3.43
CA TYR A 583 7.94 -7.05 2.65
C TYR A 583 7.18 -7.90 1.63
N TYR A 584 7.65 -7.81 0.39
CA TYR A 584 7.22 -8.62 -0.74
C TYR A 584 8.33 -9.60 -1.10
N GLU A 585 8.17 -10.86 -0.75
CA GLU A 585 9.29 -11.80 -0.72
C GLU A 585 8.98 -13.14 -1.38
N SER A 586 10.03 -13.92 -1.62
CA SER A 586 9.95 -15.26 -2.20
C SER A 586 9.33 -16.27 -1.24
N THR A 587 8.70 -17.34 -1.75
CA THR A 587 8.14 -18.42 -0.92
C THR A 587 9.19 -19.07 -0.01
N GLY A 588 10.44 -19.22 -0.49
CA GLY A 588 11.57 -19.69 0.32
C GLY A 588 11.90 -18.75 1.48
N TRP A 589 11.81 -17.43 1.28
CA TRP A 589 12.05 -16.46 2.35
C TRP A 589 11.05 -16.65 3.49
N PHE A 590 9.75 -16.74 3.18
CA PHE A 590 8.69 -17.00 4.18
C PHE A 590 8.88 -18.33 4.92
N MET A 591 9.35 -19.39 4.22
CA MET A 591 9.65 -20.67 4.86
C MET A 591 10.84 -20.61 5.81
N HIS A 592 11.86 -19.80 5.53
CA HIS A 592 13.11 -19.78 6.31
C HIS A 592 13.21 -18.64 7.33
N HIS A 593 12.36 -17.61 7.26
CA HIS A 593 12.33 -16.47 8.20
C HIS A 593 11.22 -16.58 9.24
N ARG A 594 10.87 -17.81 9.62
CA ARG A 594 9.80 -18.17 10.57
C ARG A 594 10.02 -17.66 12.01
N ASN A 595 11.22 -17.18 12.32
CA ASN A 595 11.60 -16.61 13.62
C ASN A 595 11.79 -15.09 13.58
N TYR A 596 11.36 -14.42 12.49
CA TYR A 596 11.60 -12.99 12.26
C TYR A 596 11.29 -12.12 13.49
N TYR A 597 10.12 -12.31 14.10
CA TYR A 597 9.66 -11.56 15.26
C TYR A 597 10.08 -12.14 16.62
N ASP A 598 10.66 -13.34 16.66
CA ASP A 598 10.96 -14.04 17.92
C ASP A 598 11.95 -13.26 18.78
N GLY A 599 12.85 -12.47 18.16
CA GLY A 599 13.89 -11.69 18.84
C GLY A 599 13.52 -10.25 19.21
N TYR A 600 12.31 -9.78 18.85
CA TYR A 600 11.93 -8.38 19.04
C TYR A 600 11.82 -8.00 20.52
N ASP A 601 12.08 -6.74 20.86
CA ASP A 601 11.89 -6.24 22.22
C ASP A 601 10.40 -6.00 22.49
N ARG A 602 9.81 -6.77 23.41
CA ARG A 602 8.37 -6.71 23.76
C ARG A 602 7.99 -5.43 24.52
N THR A 603 8.96 -4.59 24.88
CA THR A 603 8.75 -3.29 25.54
C THR A 603 8.71 -2.11 24.57
N MET A 604 9.08 -2.32 23.31
CA MET A 604 9.04 -1.29 22.25
C MET A 604 7.62 -1.14 21.67
N PRO A 605 7.36 -0.07 20.89
CA PRO A 605 6.13 0.04 20.10
C PRO A 605 5.83 -1.25 19.33
N LYS A 606 4.53 -1.56 19.17
CA LYS A 606 4.09 -2.77 18.46
C LYS A 606 4.47 -2.72 16.99
N VAL A 607 4.29 -3.85 16.30
CA VAL A 607 4.46 -3.94 14.86
C VAL A 607 3.09 -4.05 14.19
N TYR A 608 2.91 -3.29 13.13
CA TYR A 608 1.92 -3.55 12.09
C TYR A 608 2.67 -4.07 10.87
N LEU A 609 2.35 -5.28 10.41
CA LEU A 609 2.84 -5.78 9.13
C LEU A 609 1.88 -5.31 8.02
N GLY A 610 2.07 -4.08 7.56
CA GLY A 610 1.07 -3.40 6.74
C GLY A 610 0.99 -3.86 5.30
N GLU A 611 2.08 -4.39 4.76
CA GLU A 611 2.11 -4.94 3.40
C GLU A 611 3.01 -6.16 3.34
N TYR A 612 2.43 -7.29 2.93
CA TYR A 612 3.20 -8.47 2.58
C TYR A 612 2.47 -9.33 1.55
N ALA A 613 3.27 -10.02 0.74
CA ALA A 613 2.80 -11.09 -0.13
C ALA A 613 3.94 -12.05 -0.45
N ALA A 614 3.63 -13.35 -0.53
CA ALA A 614 4.55 -14.32 -1.08
C ALA A 614 4.45 -14.33 -2.61
N SER A 615 5.61 -14.35 -3.26
CA SER A 615 5.68 -14.34 -4.72
C SER A 615 6.48 -15.51 -5.26
N THR A 616 6.14 -15.88 -6.49
CA THR A 616 6.87 -16.87 -7.29
C THR A 616 7.25 -16.26 -8.63
N ASN A 617 8.17 -16.88 -9.37
CA ASN A 617 8.55 -16.42 -10.72
C ASN A 617 7.36 -16.34 -11.72
N VAL A 618 6.26 -17.05 -11.46
CA VAL A 618 5.04 -17.03 -12.30
C VAL A 618 4.14 -15.83 -11.93
N LYS A 619 4.41 -15.16 -10.80
CA LYS A 619 3.69 -14.00 -10.26
C LYS A 619 2.16 -14.18 -10.26
N ARG A 620 1.71 -15.38 -9.90
CA ARG A 620 0.29 -15.69 -9.67
C ARG A 620 0.15 -16.48 -8.37
N PRO A 621 -0.92 -16.25 -7.58
CA PRO A 621 -1.21 -17.08 -6.42
C PRO A 621 -1.37 -18.55 -6.80
N ASN A 622 -0.80 -19.43 -6.00
CA ASN A 622 -0.93 -20.87 -6.12
C ASN A 622 -0.86 -21.52 -4.72
N ILE A 623 -0.94 -22.85 -4.67
CA ILE A 623 -0.84 -23.59 -3.40
C ILE A 623 0.49 -23.31 -2.69
N GLU A 624 1.59 -23.15 -3.42
CA GLU A 624 2.89 -22.83 -2.81
C GLU A 624 2.89 -21.48 -2.08
N THR A 625 2.41 -20.40 -2.70
CA THR A 625 2.34 -19.07 -2.05
C THR A 625 1.46 -19.12 -0.82
N ALA A 626 0.29 -19.77 -0.93
CA ALA A 626 -0.63 -19.90 0.20
C ALA A 626 -0.07 -20.72 1.36
N LEU A 627 0.65 -21.80 1.09
CA LEU A 627 1.31 -22.56 2.16
C LEU A 627 2.45 -21.78 2.79
N ALA A 628 3.24 -21.02 2.02
CA ALA A 628 4.31 -20.17 2.55
C ALA A 628 3.75 -19.06 3.45
N GLU A 629 2.65 -18.42 3.05
CA GLU A 629 1.93 -17.41 3.84
C GLU A 629 1.29 -18.02 5.09
N ALA A 630 0.60 -19.16 4.96
CA ALA A 630 -0.01 -19.85 6.10
C ALA A 630 1.04 -20.33 7.09
N LEU A 631 2.19 -20.81 6.59
CA LEU A 631 3.35 -21.09 7.40
C LEU A 631 3.70 -19.83 8.21
N TYR A 632 4.08 -18.75 7.54
CA TYR A 632 4.54 -17.54 8.20
C TYR A 632 3.53 -16.97 9.21
N LEU A 633 2.24 -16.97 8.88
CA LEU A 633 1.18 -16.48 9.76
C LEU A 633 1.03 -17.27 11.06
N THR A 634 1.40 -18.56 11.09
CA THR A 634 1.46 -19.28 12.38
C THR A 634 2.53 -18.73 13.32
N ASP A 635 3.65 -18.19 12.81
CA ASP A 635 4.66 -17.53 13.66
C ASP A 635 4.29 -16.10 14.00
N VAL A 636 3.63 -15.40 13.07
CA VAL A 636 3.11 -14.07 13.33
C VAL A 636 2.06 -14.14 14.44
N GLU A 637 1.15 -15.12 14.41
CA GLU A 637 0.20 -15.37 15.49
C GLU A 637 0.88 -15.79 16.80
N ARG A 638 1.96 -16.59 16.74
CA ARG A 638 2.82 -16.85 17.90
C ARG A 638 3.42 -15.57 18.47
N ASN A 639 3.76 -14.60 17.64
CA ASN A 639 4.30 -13.30 18.05
C ASN A 639 3.24 -12.19 18.05
N GLY A 640 1.95 -12.53 18.19
CA GLY A 640 0.87 -11.55 18.23
C GLY A 640 0.89 -10.65 19.48
N ASP A 641 1.82 -10.87 20.42
CA ASP A 641 2.17 -9.96 21.50
C ASP A 641 3.11 -8.83 21.06
N VAL A 642 3.77 -8.97 19.91
CA VAL A 642 4.60 -7.95 19.23
C VAL A 642 3.86 -7.41 18.01
N VAL A 643 3.37 -8.30 17.15
CA VAL A 643 2.64 -7.96 15.93
C VAL A 643 1.18 -7.75 16.26
N GLU A 644 0.75 -6.49 16.26
CA GLU A 644 -0.63 -6.09 16.57
C GLU A 644 -1.56 -6.32 15.38
N MET A 645 -1.08 -6.05 14.17
CA MET A 645 -1.90 -6.00 12.96
C MET A 645 -1.11 -6.56 11.77
N THR A 646 -1.81 -7.10 10.77
CA THR A 646 -1.25 -7.55 9.50
C THR A 646 -2.26 -7.34 8.37
N SER A 647 -1.79 -7.02 7.17
CA SER A 647 -2.61 -6.98 5.96
C SER A 647 -1.84 -7.41 4.72
N TYR A 648 -2.42 -8.33 3.96
CA TYR A 648 -1.92 -8.69 2.64
C TYR A 648 -2.08 -7.51 1.67
N ALA A 649 -1.11 -7.30 0.79
CA ALA A 649 -1.17 -6.26 -0.24
C ALA A 649 -0.59 -6.73 -1.58
N PRO A 650 -1.04 -6.18 -2.72
CA PRO A 650 -2.27 -5.39 -2.87
C PRO A 650 -3.53 -6.27 -2.84
N MET A 651 -4.68 -5.66 -2.58
CA MET A 651 -5.92 -6.43 -2.36
C MET A 651 -6.71 -6.71 -3.63
N LEU A 652 -6.97 -5.72 -4.47
CA LEU A 652 -7.90 -5.82 -5.60
C LEU A 652 -7.17 -5.51 -6.92
N ALA A 653 -7.41 -6.34 -7.94
CA ALA A 653 -7.01 -6.04 -9.30
C ALA A 653 -8.11 -6.32 -10.32
N LYS A 654 -8.45 -5.29 -11.10
CA LYS A 654 -9.35 -5.45 -12.24
C LYS A 654 -8.62 -6.13 -13.41
N ASP A 655 -9.31 -7.05 -14.07
CA ASP A 655 -8.80 -7.69 -15.28
C ASP A 655 -8.32 -6.66 -16.32
N LYS A 656 -7.12 -6.90 -16.87
CA LYS A 656 -6.43 -6.05 -17.87
C LYS A 656 -5.85 -4.73 -17.35
N HIS A 657 -6.03 -4.41 -16.06
CA HIS A 657 -5.57 -3.16 -15.45
C HIS A 657 -4.62 -3.40 -14.27
N HIS A 658 -4.01 -4.58 -14.15
CA HIS A 658 -3.09 -4.90 -13.06
C HIS A 658 -1.80 -4.05 -13.14
N ASN A 659 -1.53 -3.26 -12.10
CA ASN A 659 -0.28 -2.53 -11.90
C ASN A 659 0.76 -3.36 -11.15
N TRP A 660 0.31 -4.35 -10.38
CA TRP A 660 1.12 -5.20 -9.51
C TRP A 660 0.61 -6.64 -9.60
N ASP A 661 1.45 -7.61 -9.23
CA ASP A 661 1.09 -9.02 -9.13
C ASP A 661 1.99 -9.70 -8.08
N PRO A 662 1.46 -10.59 -7.22
CA PRO A 662 0.07 -11.05 -7.16
C PRO A 662 -0.87 -10.22 -6.26
N ASP A 663 -2.18 -10.26 -6.53
CA ASP A 663 -3.25 -9.65 -5.70
C ASP A 663 -4.11 -10.67 -4.93
N MET A 664 -4.75 -10.23 -3.85
CA MET A 664 -5.63 -11.10 -3.04
C MET A 664 -6.94 -11.47 -3.76
N ILE A 665 -7.50 -10.56 -4.57
CA ILE A 665 -8.78 -10.76 -5.28
C ILE A 665 -8.66 -10.14 -6.67
N TYR A 666 -8.90 -10.94 -7.71
CA TYR A 666 -9.05 -10.45 -9.08
C TYR A 666 -10.53 -10.31 -9.44
N PHE A 667 -10.88 -9.33 -10.26
CA PHE A 667 -12.28 -9.12 -10.63
C PHE A 667 -12.47 -8.57 -12.05
N SER A 668 -13.68 -8.75 -12.56
CA SER A 668 -14.19 -8.12 -13.78
C SER A 668 -15.48 -7.37 -13.46
N ASN A 669 -16.15 -6.81 -14.47
CA ASN A 669 -17.47 -6.17 -14.28
C ASN A 669 -18.57 -7.16 -13.84
N THR A 670 -18.34 -8.48 -13.95
CA THR A 670 -19.36 -9.51 -13.67
C THR A 670 -18.89 -10.62 -12.75
N GLU A 671 -17.60 -10.68 -12.42
CA GLU A 671 -17.02 -11.76 -11.64
C GLU A 671 -16.06 -11.23 -10.58
N VAL A 672 -16.02 -11.92 -9.44
CA VAL A 672 -15.06 -11.72 -8.35
C VAL A 672 -14.39 -13.07 -8.10
N ARG A 673 -13.07 -13.09 -8.08
CA ARG A 673 -12.26 -14.30 -7.99
C ARG A 673 -11.25 -14.18 -6.84
N PRO A 674 -11.61 -14.64 -5.64
CA PRO A 674 -10.68 -14.81 -4.54
C PRO A 674 -9.53 -15.73 -4.91
N THR A 675 -8.32 -15.42 -4.42
CA THR A 675 -7.13 -16.23 -4.69
C THR A 675 -6.79 -17.14 -3.51
N HIS A 676 -5.71 -17.92 -3.62
CA HIS A 676 -5.27 -18.76 -2.52
C HIS A 676 -4.89 -17.94 -1.28
N ALA A 677 -4.29 -16.76 -1.48
CA ALA A 677 -3.97 -15.82 -0.42
C ALA A 677 -5.25 -15.39 0.34
N TYR A 678 -6.34 -15.11 -0.36
CA TYR A 678 -7.64 -14.78 0.26
C TYR A 678 -8.09 -15.85 1.24
N HIS A 679 -8.01 -17.13 0.85
CA HIS A 679 -8.44 -18.23 1.70
C HIS A 679 -7.58 -18.37 2.95
N VAL A 680 -6.27 -18.16 2.84
CA VAL A 680 -5.35 -18.12 3.99
C VAL A 680 -5.73 -16.98 4.94
N GLN A 681 -5.85 -15.74 4.43
CA GLN A 681 -6.23 -14.58 5.25
C GLN A 681 -7.57 -14.80 5.95
N ARG A 682 -8.59 -15.30 5.22
CA ARG A 682 -9.91 -15.63 5.79
C ARG A 682 -9.78 -16.62 6.95
N MET A 683 -9.06 -17.72 6.76
CA MET A 683 -8.94 -18.76 7.78
C MET A 683 -8.26 -18.22 9.05
N PHE A 684 -7.21 -17.39 8.92
CA PHE A 684 -6.59 -16.76 10.09
C PHE A 684 -7.50 -15.74 10.77
N SER A 685 -8.28 -14.97 10.01
CA SER A 685 -9.20 -13.97 10.55
C SER A 685 -10.42 -14.57 11.26
N VAL A 686 -11.05 -15.57 10.63
CA VAL A 686 -12.28 -16.22 11.12
C VAL A 686 -11.97 -17.14 12.30
N TYR A 687 -10.83 -17.83 12.27
CA TYR A 687 -10.38 -18.74 13.33
C TYR A 687 -9.28 -18.11 14.20
N GLY A 688 -9.42 -16.81 14.50
CA GLY A 688 -8.53 -16.05 15.37
C GLY A 688 -8.86 -16.20 16.86
N GLY A 689 -7.94 -15.73 17.71
CA GLY A 689 -8.11 -15.66 19.16
C GLY A 689 -7.26 -14.55 19.77
N ASP A 690 -7.46 -14.25 21.04
CA ASP A 690 -6.76 -13.20 21.82
C ASP A 690 -5.77 -13.80 22.86
N LYS A 691 -5.65 -15.14 22.86
CA LYS A 691 -4.67 -15.89 23.65
C LYS A 691 -3.95 -16.89 22.77
N TYR A 692 -2.63 -16.83 22.76
CA TYR A 692 -1.79 -17.87 22.17
C TYR A 692 -1.46 -18.93 23.21
N VAL A 693 -1.74 -20.19 22.91
CA VAL A 693 -1.38 -21.35 23.74
C VAL A 693 -0.02 -21.86 23.27
N SER A 694 0.92 -22.02 24.20
CA SER A 694 2.29 -22.42 23.84
C SER A 694 2.34 -23.85 23.30
N THR A 695 2.89 -23.96 22.08
CA THR A 695 3.06 -25.20 21.32
C THR A 695 4.52 -25.42 20.94
N ASP A 696 4.96 -26.67 20.93
CA ASP A 696 6.26 -27.11 20.38
C ASP A 696 6.05 -28.33 19.48
N ILE A 697 6.51 -28.24 18.23
CA ILE A 697 6.46 -29.34 17.26
C ILE A 697 7.82 -30.03 17.18
N GLN A 698 7.87 -31.29 17.59
CA GLN A 698 9.06 -32.13 17.52
C GLN A 698 9.05 -32.94 16.23
N ILE A 699 9.96 -32.58 15.35
CA ILE A 699 10.25 -33.19 14.05
C ILE A 699 11.76 -33.07 13.79
N ALA A 700 12.28 -33.79 12.79
CA ALA A 700 13.67 -33.63 12.36
C ALA A 700 13.99 -32.14 12.06
N PRO A 701 15.09 -31.56 12.59
CA PRO A 701 15.37 -30.13 12.51
C PRO A 701 15.32 -29.57 11.08
N GLU A 702 15.82 -30.33 10.11
CA GLU A 702 15.82 -29.99 8.69
C GLU A 702 14.42 -29.87 8.08
N LEU A 703 13.38 -30.42 8.70
CA LEU A 703 12.00 -30.34 8.22
C LEU A 703 11.16 -29.27 8.92
N LYS A 704 11.67 -28.67 10.00
CA LYS A 704 10.90 -27.75 10.86
C LYS A 704 10.36 -26.54 10.10
N HIS A 705 11.12 -26.03 9.13
CA HIS A 705 10.74 -24.89 8.28
C HIS A 705 9.55 -25.20 7.33
N ARG A 706 9.20 -26.49 7.14
CA ARG A 706 8.08 -26.94 6.29
C ARG A 706 6.82 -27.31 7.07
N VAL A 707 6.82 -27.19 8.40
CA VAL A 707 5.69 -27.56 9.25
C VAL A 707 5.31 -26.42 10.18
N GLY A 708 4.08 -25.92 10.06
CA GLY A 708 3.55 -24.82 10.86
C GLY A 708 2.51 -25.31 11.86
N VAL A 709 2.55 -24.78 13.09
CA VAL A 709 1.53 -25.01 14.12
C VAL A 709 1.22 -23.71 14.84
N SER A 710 -0.06 -23.40 15.00
CA SER A 710 -0.53 -22.36 15.93
C SER A 710 -1.77 -22.85 16.67
N LEU A 711 -1.87 -22.52 17.96
CA LEU A 711 -3.05 -22.80 18.77
C LEU A 711 -3.46 -21.55 19.52
N VAL A 712 -4.63 -21.02 19.16
CA VAL A 712 -5.20 -19.84 19.81
C VAL A 712 -6.50 -20.16 20.54
N ARG A 713 -6.82 -19.36 21.54
CA ARG A 713 -8.08 -19.38 22.27
C ARG A 713 -8.73 -18.01 22.20
N HIS A 714 -10.02 -17.99 21.94
CA HIS A 714 -10.83 -16.78 22.02
C HIS A 714 -11.45 -16.67 23.42
N SER A 715 -10.95 -15.74 24.23
CA SER A 715 -11.21 -15.71 25.67
C SER A 715 -12.68 -15.57 26.03
N ALA A 716 -13.44 -14.77 25.28
CA ALA A 716 -14.86 -14.52 25.54
C ALA A 716 -15.77 -15.72 25.25
N THR A 717 -15.35 -16.63 24.37
CA THR A 717 -16.17 -17.81 23.97
C THR A 717 -15.59 -19.12 24.48
N GLY A 718 -14.33 -19.14 24.90
CA GLY A 718 -13.59 -20.34 25.28
C GLY A 718 -13.15 -21.22 24.11
N ARG A 719 -13.57 -20.90 22.87
CA ARG A 719 -13.24 -21.69 21.67
C ARG A 719 -11.75 -21.68 21.39
N ARG A 720 -11.22 -22.80 20.92
CA ARG A 720 -9.81 -22.95 20.54
C ARG A 720 -9.71 -23.34 19.07
N TYR A 721 -8.66 -22.84 18.41
CA TYR A 721 -8.42 -23.10 17.00
C TYR A 721 -6.99 -23.59 16.81
N LEU A 722 -6.85 -24.84 16.37
CA LEU A 722 -5.57 -25.45 16.02
C LEU A 722 -5.34 -25.32 14.51
N LYS A 723 -4.31 -24.59 14.13
CA LYS A 723 -3.89 -24.36 12.74
C LYS A 723 -2.66 -25.21 12.45
N LEU A 724 -2.70 -26.00 11.39
CA LEU A 724 -1.65 -26.95 11.01
C LEU A 724 -1.31 -26.82 9.53
N VAL A 725 -0.03 -26.64 9.23
CA VAL A 725 0.47 -26.54 7.86
C VAL A 725 1.46 -27.67 7.61
N ASN A 726 1.20 -28.47 6.58
CA ASN A 726 2.13 -29.45 6.04
C ASN A 726 2.60 -28.99 4.66
N ALA A 727 3.79 -28.41 4.56
CA ALA A 727 4.41 -28.02 3.29
C ALA A 727 5.45 -29.05 2.79
N LEU A 728 5.34 -30.31 3.25
CA LEU A 728 6.17 -31.42 2.80
C LEU A 728 5.54 -32.11 1.56
N PRO A 729 6.36 -32.77 0.72
CA PRO A 729 5.89 -33.60 -0.41
C PRO A 729 5.25 -34.94 0.03
N VAL A 730 5.12 -35.19 1.33
CA VAL A 730 4.66 -36.45 1.91
C VAL A 730 3.60 -36.21 2.98
N GLU A 731 2.86 -37.26 3.31
CA GLU A 731 1.92 -37.25 4.43
C GLU A 731 2.65 -36.96 5.76
N LEU A 732 2.03 -36.12 6.58
CA LEU A 732 2.50 -35.78 7.93
C LEU A 732 1.49 -36.30 8.95
N THR A 733 1.95 -37.19 9.84
CA THR A 733 1.20 -37.64 11.01
C THR A 733 1.67 -36.89 12.25
N ILE A 734 0.75 -36.18 12.93
CA ILE A 734 1.02 -35.44 14.17
C ILE A 734 0.36 -36.17 15.35
N LYS A 735 1.16 -36.53 16.33
CA LYS A 735 0.70 -37.04 17.64
C LYS A 735 0.58 -35.87 18.60
N ALA A 736 -0.64 -35.57 19.06
CA ALA A 736 -0.89 -34.45 19.97
C ALA A 736 -0.75 -34.88 21.44
N ASN A 737 0.17 -34.24 22.16
CA ASN A 737 0.42 -34.40 23.59
C ASN A 737 -0.01 -33.13 24.33
N GLY A 738 -0.74 -33.28 25.44
CA GLY A 738 -1.24 -32.13 26.22
C GLY A 738 -2.44 -31.42 25.57
N LEU A 739 -3.01 -31.99 24.50
CA LEU A 739 -4.19 -31.49 23.83
C LEU A 739 -5.16 -32.64 23.58
N THR A 740 -6.39 -32.52 24.10
CA THR A 740 -7.49 -33.41 23.73
C THR A 740 -8.19 -32.82 22.52
N ILE A 741 -8.33 -33.62 21.47
CA ILE A 741 -9.10 -33.27 20.27
C ILE A 741 -10.43 -34.03 20.36
N PRO A 742 -11.56 -33.35 20.62
CA PRO A 742 -12.87 -33.98 20.67
C PRO A 742 -13.17 -34.78 19.39
N ALA A 743 -13.90 -35.89 19.56
CA ALA A 743 -14.55 -36.53 18.41
C ALA A 743 -15.51 -35.51 17.77
N ASP A 744 -15.55 -35.46 16.44
CA ASP A 744 -16.37 -34.54 15.64
C ASP A 744 -15.91 -33.06 15.64
N SER A 745 -14.69 -32.76 16.11
CA SER A 745 -14.07 -31.44 15.93
C SER A 745 -14.06 -31.04 14.46
N LYS A 746 -14.72 -29.92 14.12
CA LYS A 746 -14.86 -29.47 12.74
C LYS A 746 -13.53 -29.06 12.17
N THR A 747 -13.32 -29.38 10.89
CA THR A 747 -12.13 -28.96 10.14
C THR A 747 -12.51 -28.15 8.93
N GLU A 748 -11.66 -27.20 8.60
CA GLU A 748 -11.64 -26.52 7.30
C GLU A 748 -10.21 -26.58 6.76
N GLU A 749 -10.04 -26.98 5.50
CA GLU A 749 -8.71 -27.20 4.91
C GLU A 749 -8.67 -26.98 3.40
N PHE A 750 -7.47 -26.82 2.87
CA PHE A 750 -7.18 -27.02 1.45
C PHE A 750 -5.89 -27.83 1.29
N SER A 751 -5.78 -28.51 0.15
CA SER A 751 -4.62 -29.31 -0.23
C SER A 751 -4.46 -29.30 -1.75
N GLY A 752 -3.25 -29.34 -2.28
CA GLY A 752 -3.02 -29.42 -3.73
C GLY A 752 -1.55 -29.57 -4.08
N GLN A 753 -1.24 -29.72 -5.36
CA GLN A 753 0.15 -29.64 -5.80
C GLN A 753 0.64 -28.19 -5.73
N PRO A 754 1.93 -27.93 -5.46
CA PRO A 754 2.46 -26.58 -5.29
C PRO A 754 2.14 -25.61 -6.45
N THR A 755 2.05 -26.14 -7.67
CA THR A 755 1.79 -25.38 -8.89
C THR A 755 0.32 -25.13 -9.19
N ASP A 756 -0.61 -25.70 -8.41
CA ASP A 756 -2.04 -25.60 -8.71
C ASP A 756 -2.52 -24.15 -8.53
N GLN A 757 -3.10 -23.61 -9.61
CA GLN A 757 -3.67 -22.25 -9.67
C GLN A 757 -5.16 -22.22 -9.30
N THR A 758 -5.71 -23.35 -8.87
CA THR A 758 -7.06 -23.44 -8.31
C THR A 758 -6.96 -23.99 -6.90
N LEU A 759 -7.88 -23.59 -6.03
CA LEU A 759 -7.95 -24.05 -4.65
C LEU A 759 -9.38 -24.47 -4.33
N GLU A 760 -9.52 -25.65 -3.73
CA GLU A 760 -10.79 -26.18 -3.25
C GLU A 760 -10.75 -26.26 -1.72
N MET A 761 -11.65 -25.52 -1.08
CA MET A 761 -11.85 -25.59 0.37
C MET A 761 -12.68 -26.82 0.72
N LYS A 762 -12.21 -27.60 1.70
CA LYS A 762 -12.87 -28.81 2.20
C LYS A 762 -13.25 -28.63 3.66
N GLN A 763 -14.44 -29.12 4.02
CA GLN A 763 -14.90 -29.21 5.40
C GLN A 763 -14.97 -30.67 5.83
N GLY A 764 -14.68 -30.93 7.10
CA GLY A 764 -14.65 -32.29 7.63
C GLY A 764 -14.67 -32.34 9.15
N VAL A 765 -14.25 -33.49 9.69
CA VAL A 765 -14.09 -33.72 11.13
C VAL A 765 -12.73 -34.34 11.41
N ALA A 766 -12.08 -33.91 12.48
CA ALA A 766 -10.80 -34.45 12.94
C ALA A 766 -11.01 -35.72 13.78
N GLY A 767 -10.12 -36.70 13.61
CA GLY A 767 -10.02 -37.86 14.49
C GLY A 767 -9.34 -37.52 15.83
N PRO A 768 -9.53 -38.35 16.87
CA PRO A 768 -8.97 -38.06 18.20
C PRO A 768 -7.45 -38.23 18.23
N ASN A 769 -6.74 -37.20 18.72
CA ASN A 769 -5.33 -37.18 19.17
C ASN A 769 -4.22 -37.58 18.16
N VAL A 770 -4.54 -38.20 17.02
CA VAL A 770 -3.63 -38.46 15.91
C VAL A 770 -4.18 -37.80 14.66
N LEU A 771 -3.44 -36.83 14.13
CA LEU A 771 -3.84 -36.03 12.99
C LEU A 771 -3.00 -36.38 11.78
N THR A 772 -3.63 -36.86 10.72
CA THR A 772 -2.96 -37.14 9.44
C THR A 772 -3.28 -36.01 8.45
N LEU A 773 -2.25 -35.36 7.94
CA LEU A 773 -2.33 -34.31 6.92
C LEU A 773 -1.74 -34.83 5.60
N PRO A 774 -2.47 -34.73 4.48
CA PRO A 774 -1.90 -34.96 3.15
C PRO A 774 -0.69 -34.05 2.89
N PRO A 775 0.15 -34.37 1.89
CA PRO A 775 1.14 -33.43 1.36
C PRO A 775 0.53 -32.06 1.07
N TYR A 776 1.31 -30.99 1.23
CA TYR A 776 0.93 -29.62 0.81
C TYR A 776 -0.49 -29.20 1.25
N THR A 777 -0.72 -29.22 2.56
CA THR A 777 -2.04 -29.00 3.16
C THR A 777 -1.99 -27.92 4.23
N PHE A 778 -3.00 -27.05 4.26
CA PHE A 778 -3.30 -26.19 5.41
C PHE A 778 -4.67 -26.59 5.99
N ARG A 779 -4.71 -26.92 7.28
CA ARG A 779 -5.91 -27.34 8.02
C ARG A 779 -6.09 -26.50 9.28
N VAL A 780 -7.32 -26.08 9.53
CA VAL A 780 -7.76 -25.54 10.82
C VAL A 780 -8.74 -26.51 11.46
N ILE A 781 -8.63 -26.68 12.78
CA ILE A 781 -9.49 -27.54 13.61
C ILE A 781 -10.10 -26.67 14.72
N GLU A 782 -11.43 -26.66 14.82
CA GLU A 782 -12.17 -26.03 15.92
C GLU A 782 -12.31 -27.04 17.08
N LEU A 783 -11.83 -26.64 18.27
CA LEU A 783 -11.73 -27.46 19.49
C LEU A 783 -12.63 -26.96 20.61
#